data_AF-A0A969L853-F1
#
_entry.id   AF-A0A969L853-F1
#
_cell.length_a   1.000
_cell.length_b   1.000
_cell.length_c   1.000
_cell.angle_alpha   90.00
_cell.angle_beta   90.00
_cell.angle_gamma   90.00
#
_symmetry.space_group_name_H-M   'P 1'
#
loop_
_entity.id
_entity.type
_entity.pdbx_description
1 polymer ?
#
loop_
_entity_poly.entity_id
_entity_poly.type
_entity_poly.pdbx_seq_one_letter_code
_entity_poly.pdbx_strand_id
1 'polypeptide(L)'
;MTTSFRERSGLRWIRADLHLHTPASEDYAEPDISYLDILKEAEQRGLELIAFTDHNSVYGYEQFQREVEFLRTLCNAGRLTAEERTRFEEYDRLLARITILPGFEFTSHYGAHILGIFPPNKPLSLIEATLIQLGVPADRLKEGACGIPDTRHVTDAYEIIARAGGLVIAAHANGPNGVITETLRMGTSGQARVAATQSQYLSALEFINYYTDHDKFTSPAFYNGKTDHYERRMFCIQGSDAHRLRRLSDHEIHAWHKHGIGDRYIELLMPDNSFEALQELFGSKDFDRVRVPKRDQKQWEVDALRFGATSERQILCNIESNADAAAALWKDVAALANMGGGVLTVGCEPGGQVLGVARPDVVSEALRQSIETNLEQQPYISFELISYEGRDVLRVEVKADSLPPYLSKDGVVYVRRDNKTVVANRSEMMQLCRRALAEDGNLTSEDDGLEMPRSGVEIVDDQYRGGIWYYEVRDLRTTAGVTRDKAQGLWAYAISRHEDLREKRIDLHSQVRWRGQLGVWRAYRQGNRIKYDLVHRDANGVITRVFYGVSDWGLGDDWANLLDPREEEVETVPANYENGMSPLFLADDEQEIPNLPDLSMPWGERRYRWRGRGGLLRIFLDENGLVRFDLAMKNKDNDSYQEFPRVPLAKLTEAWLSLIRVPRPRTGIEVVSAAPGEDNEWRYVFRDLRTGDSSGAPWRMQDIKAGTVREYAARMFQQDVPVEEARVRWWGNIGYMRPMRSQVDLLYRDEHGVDHFFYAARRDELQGEWRDLLEIYGEL
;
A
#
# COMPACT_ATOMS: atom_id res chain seq x y z
N MET A 1 -19.31 -36.57 -39.89
CA MET A 1 -18.24 -37.49 -39.46
C MET A 1 -16.98 -36.68 -39.29
N THR A 2 -16.50 -36.66 -38.06
CA THR A 2 -15.44 -35.84 -37.47
C THR A 2 -14.10 -36.06 -38.17
N THR A 3 -13.58 -34.99 -38.76
CA THR A 3 -12.22 -34.92 -39.30
C THR A 3 -11.22 -34.99 -38.15
N SER A 4 -10.34 -35.98 -38.23
CA SER A 4 -9.25 -36.26 -37.30
C SER A 4 -8.17 -35.17 -37.39
N PHE A 5 -8.23 -34.16 -36.53
CA PHE A 5 -7.09 -33.30 -36.20
C PHE A 5 -6.17 -34.02 -35.20
N ARG A 6 -5.41 -35.02 -35.66
CA ARG A 6 -4.28 -35.57 -34.88
C ARG A 6 -3.09 -35.89 -35.78
N GLU A 7 -2.58 -34.84 -36.41
CA GLU A 7 -1.15 -34.67 -36.68
C GLU A 7 -0.85 -33.19 -36.41
N ARG A 8 -0.33 -32.85 -35.21
CA ARG A 8 0.20 -31.50 -34.97
C ARG A 8 1.42 -31.55 -34.04
N SER A 9 2.58 -31.34 -34.67
CA SER A 9 3.82 -30.69 -34.22
C SER A 9 4.49 -31.18 -32.94
N GLY A 10 5.78 -31.51 -32.99
CA GLY A 10 6.63 -31.83 -31.82
C GLY A 10 6.86 -30.66 -30.84
N LEU A 11 5.80 -29.95 -30.46
CA LEU A 11 5.75 -28.88 -29.48
C LEU A 11 5.16 -29.42 -28.17
N ARG A 12 5.66 -28.96 -27.02
CA ARG A 12 5.20 -29.34 -25.69
C ARG A 12 5.08 -28.11 -24.79
N TRP A 13 4.22 -28.19 -23.78
CA TRP A 13 4.13 -27.15 -22.75
C TRP A 13 5.32 -27.26 -21.81
N ILE A 14 6.01 -26.15 -21.63
CA ILE A 14 7.21 -26.01 -20.79
C ILE A 14 6.90 -24.98 -19.72
N ARG A 15 7.11 -25.34 -18.47
CA ARG A 15 6.96 -24.43 -17.33
C ARG A 15 8.24 -23.63 -17.16
N ALA A 16 8.12 -22.32 -17.15
CA ALA A 16 9.25 -21.41 -17.03
C ALA A 16 9.05 -20.37 -15.93
N ASP A 17 10.14 -20.03 -15.25
CA ASP A 17 10.20 -18.90 -14.33
C ASP A 17 11.41 -18.03 -14.69
N LEU A 18 11.13 -16.91 -15.35
CA LEU A 18 12.16 -16.08 -15.99
C LEU A 18 12.65 -14.93 -15.08
N HIS A 19 12.19 -14.88 -13.83
CA HIS A 19 12.52 -13.82 -12.89
C HIS A 19 12.80 -14.43 -11.50
N LEU A 20 14.07 -14.73 -11.25
CA LEU A 20 14.56 -15.32 -10.00
C LEU A 20 15.83 -14.61 -9.54
N HIS A 21 15.86 -14.25 -8.28
CA HIS A 21 17.08 -13.81 -7.61
C HIS A 21 17.79 -15.02 -7.00
N THR A 22 19.08 -14.87 -6.78
CA THR A 22 19.96 -15.85 -6.15
C THR A 22 20.64 -15.21 -4.94
N PRO A 23 21.37 -15.96 -4.11
CA PRO A 23 22.17 -15.41 -3.01
C PRO A 23 23.20 -14.34 -3.40
N ALA A 24 23.46 -14.13 -4.69
CA ALA A 24 24.31 -13.06 -5.20
C ALA A 24 23.59 -11.70 -5.30
N SER A 25 22.26 -11.65 -5.16
CA SER A 25 21.47 -10.41 -5.05
C SER A 25 21.53 -9.90 -3.61
N GLU A 26 21.67 -8.58 -3.42
CA GLU A 26 21.80 -7.94 -2.09
C GLU A 26 20.59 -8.22 -1.18
N ASP A 27 19.42 -8.36 -1.77
CA ASP A 27 18.12 -8.52 -1.12
C ASP A 27 17.63 -9.97 -1.05
N TYR A 28 18.47 -10.94 -1.42
CA TYR A 28 18.13 -12.35 -1.26
C TYR A 28 18.08 -12.72 0.23
N ALA A 29 16.92 -13.17 0.70
CA ALA A 29 16.64 -13.33 2.12
C ALA A 29 17.41 -14.48 2.79
N GLU A 30 17.92 -15.43 2.01
CA GLU A 30 18.56 -16.65 2.51
C GLU A 30 19.96 -16.84 1.87
N PRO A 31 20.99 -16.09 2.33
CA PRO A 31 22.29 -16.03 1.66
C PRO A 31 23.08 -17.35 1.67
N ASP A 32 22.75 -18.28 2.58
CA ASP A 32 23.44 -19.58 2.73
C ASP A 32 22.87 -20.68 1.82
N ILE A 33 21.81 -20.40 1.06
CA ILE A 33 21.18 -21.38 0.16
C ILE A 33 22.12 -21.70 -1.01
N SER A 34 22.26 -22.98 -1.34
CA SER A 34 23.10 -23.37 -2.49
C SER A 34 22.32 -23.26 -3.82
N TYR A 35 23.04 -23.06 -4.92
CA TYR A 35 22.44 -23.11 -6.26
C TYR A 35 21.79 -24.48 -6.54
N LEU A 36 22.33 -25.56 -5.95
CA LEU A 36 21.74 -26.88 -6.04
C LEU A 36 20.35 -26.94 -5.39
N ASP A 37 20.15 -26.26 -4.26
CA ASP A 37 18.85 -26.23 -3.58
C ASP A 37 17.82 -25.45 -4.39
N ILE A 38 18.24 -24.34 -5.02
CA ILE A 38 17.42 -23.59 -6.00
C ILE A 38 16.93 -24.52 -7.12
N LEU A 39 17.82 -25.34 -7.69
CA LEU A 39 17.47 -26.27 -8.77
C LEU A 39 16.58 -27.42 -8.30
N LYS A 40 16.76 -27.91 -7.08
CA LYS A 40 15.87 -28.93 -6.49
C LYS A 40 14.47 -28.38 -6.28
N GLU A 41 14.33 -27.16 -5.78
CA GLU A 41 13.02 -26.52 -5.63
C GLU A 41 12.38 -26.25 -7.00
N ALA A 42 13.17 -25.79 -7.99
CA ALA A 42 12.68 -25.62 -9.36
C ALA A 42 12.15 -26.95 -9.94
N GLU A 43 12.86 -28.07 -9.74
CA GLU A 43 12.37 -29.40 -10.13
C GLU A 43 11.10 -29.79 -9.37
N GLN A 44 11.05 -29.53 -8.06
CA GLN A 44 9.88 -29.83 -7.22
C GLN A 44 8.64 -29.08 -7.70
N ARG A 45 8.80 -27.84 -8.21
CA ARG A 45 7.74 -27.04 -8.83
C ARG A 45 7.46 -27.44 -10.29
N GLY A 46 8.24 -28.35 -10.85
CA GLY A 46 8.12 -28.82 -12.22
C GLY A 46 8.54 -27.78 -13.25
N LEU A 47 9.42 -26.85 -12.88
CA LEU A 47 10.02 -25.90 -13.81
C LEU A 47 11.06 -26.60 -14.67
N GLU A 48 11.10 -26.24 -15.95
CA GLU A 48 12.04 -26.80 -16.93
C GLU A 48 12.92 -25.73 -17.58
N LEU A 49 12.57 -24.45 -17.38
CA LEU A 49 13.31 -23.30 -17.86
C LEU A 49 13.30 -22.23 -16.77
N ILE A 50 14.49 -21.82 -16.31
CA ILE A 50 14.63 -20.75 -15.33
C ILE A 50 15.66 -19.73 -15.80
N ALA A 51 15.58 -18.50 -15.29
CA ALA A 51 16.61 -17.49 -15.50
C ALA A 51 17.08 -16.94 -14.15
N PHE A 52 18.39 -16.82 -13.96
CA PHE A 52 18.95 -16.07 -12.83
C PHE A 52 19.06 -14.61 -13.25
N THR A 53 18.38 -13.74 -12.51
CA THR A 53 18.21 -12.33 -12.83
C THR A 53 18.48 -11.46 -11.61
N ASP A 54 19.65 -11.62 -11.01
CA ASP A 54 20.07 -10.81 -9.85
C ASP A 54 20.09 -9.31 -10.18
N HIS A 55 19.93 -8.46 -9.17
CA HIS A 55 19.94 -7.01 -9.34
C HIS A 55 21.27 -6.50 -9.90
N ASN A 56 21.22 -5.89 -11.09
CA ASN A 56 22.35 -5.25 -11.76
C ASN A 56 23.62 -6.13 -11.86
N SER A 57 23.45 -7.46 -11.84
CA SER A 57 24.55 -8.42 -11.70
C SER A 57 24.22 -9.73 -12.42
N VAL A 58 25.26 -10.38 -12.94
CA VAL A 58 25.18 -11.77 -13.45
C VAL A 58 26.00 -12.73 -12.58
N TYR A 59 26.43 -12.26 -11.41
CA TYR A 59 27.40 -12.95 -10.57
C TYR A 59 26.86 -14.27 -10.01
N GLY A 60 25.56 -14.36 -9.69
CA GLY A 60 24.96 -15.63 -9.25
C GLY A 60 25.10 -16.73 -10.29
N TYR A 61 24.87 -16.40 -11.56
CA TYR A 61 25.08 -17.33 -12.68
C TYR A 61 26.57 -17.66 -12.89
N GLU A 62 27.48 -16.69 -12.73
CA GLU A 62 28.94 -16.93 -12.76
C GLU A 62 29.36 -17.95 -11.70
N GLN A 63 28.90 -17.78 -10.45
CA GLN A 63 29.21 -18.68 -9.34
C GLN A 63 28.66 -20.08 -9.58
N PHE A 64 27.41 -20.19 -10.02
CA PHE A 64 26.79 -21.46 -10.38
C PHE A 64 27.61 -22.19 -11.47
N GLN A 65 27.96 -21.51 -12.58
CA GLN A 65 28.75 -22.11 -13.65
C GLN A 65 30.13 -22.55 -13.16
N ARG A 66 30.78 -21.73 -12.32
CA ARG A 66 32.10 -22.03 -11.75
C ARG A 66 32.06 -23.26 -10.85
N GLU A 67 31.01 -23.41 -10.04
CA GLU A 67 30.81 -24.59 -9.18
C GLU A 67 30.64 -25.87 -10.02
N VAL A 68 29.78 -25.84 -11.03
CA VAL A 68 29.54 -26.99 -11.92
C VAL A 68 30.80 -27.37 -12.70
N GLU A 69 31.53 -26.40 -13.24
CA GLU A 69 32.76 -26.67 -14.00
C GLU A 69 33.90 -27.18 -13.10
N PHE A 70 33.97 -26.69 -11.85
CA PHE A 70 34.90 -27.21 -10.86
C PHE A 70 34.64 -28.68 -10.54
N LEU A 71 33.37 -29.04 -10.27
CA LEU A 71 32.97 -30.43 -10.03
C LEU A 71 33.23 -31.32 -11.26
N ARG A 72 32.94 -30.83 -12.46
CA ARG A 72 33.23 -31.53 -13.74
C ARG A 72 34.72 -31.77 -13.92
N THR A 73 35.55 -30.78 -13.62
CA THR A 73 37.01 -30.90 -13.71
C THR A 73 37.55 -31.96 -12.73
N LEU A 74 37.04 -31.97 -11.50
CA LEU A 74 37.39 -32.99 -10.50
C LEU A 74 36.92 -34.39 -10.92
N CYS A 75 35.73 -34.49 -11.53
CA CYS A 75 35.20 -35.73 -12.08
C CYS A 75 36.14 -36.30 -13.16
N ASN A 76 36.51 -35.47 -14.14
CA ASN A 76 37.41 -35.85 -15.24
C ASN A 76 38.80 -36.24 -14.74
N ALA A 77 39.28 -35.60 -13.67
CA ALA A 77 40.55 -35.95 -13.04
C ALA A 77 40.48 -37.21 -12.16
N GLY A 78 39.29 -37.77 -11.91
CA GLY A 78 39.08 -38.91 -11.02
C GLY A 78 39.36 -38.59 -9.54
N ARG A 79 39.22 -37.33 -9.14
CA ARG A 79 39.62 -36.81 -7.81
C ARG A 79 38.44 -36.40 -6.91
N LEU A 80 37.20 -36.66 -7.33
CA LEU A 80 36.01 -36.37 -6.53
C LEU A 80 36.00 -37.15 -5.21
N THR A 81 35.68 -36.45 -4.13
CA THR A 81 35.25 -37.06 -2.87
C THR A 81 33.86 -37.68 -3.02
N ALA A 82 33.42 -38.47 -2.02
CA ALA A 82 32.09 -39.09 -2.04
C ALA A 82 30.97 -38.05 -2.04
N GLU A 83 31.11 -36.96 -1.28
CA GLU A 83 30.12 -35.88 -1.22
C GLU A 83 30.05 -35.08 -2.52
N GLU A 84 31.21 -34.71 -3.09
CA GLU A 84 31.28 -34.00 -4.37
C GLU A 84 30.73 -34.84 -5.51
N ARG A 85 30.91 -36.17 -5.46
CA ARG A 85 30.31 -37.09 -6.44
C ARG A 85 28.79 -37.03 -6.39
N THR A 86 28.18 -37.13 -5.21
CA THR A 86 26.72 -37.03 -5.06
C THR A 86 26.21 -35.68 -5.56
N ARG A 87 26.90 -34.57 -5.23
CA ARG A 87 26.53 -33.24 -5.73
C ARG A 87 26.62 -33.14 -7.25
N PHE A 88 27.70 -33.65 -7.84
CA PHE A 88 27.89 -33.65 -9.29
C PHE A 88 26.82 -34.47 -10.00
N GLU A 89 26.49 -35.67 -9.49
CA GLU A 89 25.42 -36.53 -10.04
C GLU A 89 24.06 -35.84 -9.96
N GLU A 90 23.76 -35.12 -8.87
CA GLU A 90 22.53 -34.32 -8.75
C GLU A 90 22.51 -33.14 -9.74
N TYR A 91 23.61 -32.40 -9.89
CA TYR A 91 23.69 -31.34 -10.91
C TYR A 91 23.49 -31.89 -12.32
N ASP A 92 24.15 -33.00 -12.67
CA ASP A 92 24.01 -33.63 -13.99
C ASP A 92 22.55 -34.06 -14.27
N ARG A 93 21.90 -34.67 -13.28
CA ARG A 93 20.48 -35.06 -13.34
C ARG A 93 19.55 -33.86 -13.52
N LEU A 94 19.79 -32.78 -12.78
CA LEU A 94 18.95 -31.58 -12.80
C LEU A 94 19.15 -30.79 -14.09
N LEU A 95 20.40 -30.59 -14.54
CA LEU A 95 20.72 -29.85 -15.76
C LEU A 95 20.33 -30.60 -17.05
N ALA A 96 20.14 -31.92 -16.98
CA ALA A 96 19.54 -32.68 -18.06
C ALA A 96 18.05 -32.36 -18.28
N ARG A 97 17.36 -31.78 -17.27
CA ARG A 97 15.93 -31.47 -17.31
C ARG A 97 15.65 -29.97 -17.33
N ILE A 98 16.41 -29.19 -16.56
CA ILE A 98 16.19 -27.76 -16.35
C ILE A 98 17.25 -26.97 -17.12
N THR A 99 16.79 -26.08 -17.99
CA THR A 99 17.66 -25.11 -18.65
C THR A 99 17.72 -23.84 -17.82
N ILE A 100 18.94 -23.32 -17.57
CA ILE A 100 19.18 -22.12 -16.78
C ILE A 100 19.77 -21.05 -17.69
N LEU A 101 19.09 -19.92 -17.79
CA LEU A 101 19.49 -18.79 -18.62
C LEU A 101 20.24 -17.74 -17.79
N PRO A 102 21.37 -17.22 -18.29
CA PRO A 102 22.02 -16.05 -17.70
C PRO A 102 21.17 -14.80 -17.94
N GLY A 103 20.96 -14.00 -16.91
CA GLY A 103 20.31 -12.70 -17.02
C GLY A 103 20.61 -11.81 -15.83
N PHE A 104 19.99 -10.63 -15.84
CA PHE A 104 20.04 -9.66 -14.74
C PHE A 104 18.72 -8.90 -14.67
N GLU A 105 18.37 -8.38 -13.49
CA GLU A 105 17.34 -7.37 -13.33
C GLU A 105 17.99 -6.00 -13.17
N PHE A 106 17.90 -5.17 -14.21
CA PHE A 106 18.50 -3.85 -14.24
C PHE A 106 17.57 -2.78 -13.68
N THR A 107 18.10 -1.95 -12.77
CA THR A 107 17.41 -0.80 -12.19
C THR A 107 17.70 0.46 -13.00
N SER A 108 16.70 0.96 -13.73
CA SER A 108 16.81 2.19 -14.53
C SER A 108 16.90 3.46 -13.66
N HIS A 109 17.22 4.59 -14.30
CA HIS A 109 17.46 5.88 -13.63
C HIS A 109 16.39 6.30 -12.62
N TYR A 110 15.11 6.03 -12.90
CA TYR A 110 13.98 6.42 -12.05
C TYR A 110 13.43 5.24 -11.22
N GLY A 111 14.14 4.12 -11.20
CA GLY A 111 13.86 2.96 -10.35
C GLY A 111 13.02 1.86 -10.99
N ALA A 112 12.68 1.93 -12.28
CA ALA A 112 12.00 0.83 -12.95
C ALA A 112 12.94 -0.32 -13.27
N HIS A 113 12.47 -1.54 -13.07
CA HIS A 113 13.25 -2.74 -13.30
C HIS A 113 13.00 -3.33 -14.70
N ILE A 114 14.06 -3.90 -15.27
CA ILE A 114 14.08 -4.46 -16.63
C ILE A 114 14.91 -5.74 -16.62
N LEU A 115 14.34 -6.84 -17.09
CA LEU A 115 15.10 -8.09 -17.26
C LEU A 115 15.81 -8.10 -18.61
N GLY A 116 17.09 -8.42 -18.56
CA GLY A 116 17.89 -8.82 -19.73
C GLY A 116 18.25 -10.29 -19.62
N ILE A 117 17.71 -11.13 -20.50
CA ILE A 117 17.97 -12.59 -20.49
C ILE A 117 18.75 -12.97 -21.76
N PHE A 118 19.83 -13.74 -21.59
CA PHE A 118 20.79 -14.05 -22.65
C PHE A 118 20.87 -15.56 -22.90
N PRO A 119 21.40 -15.99 -24.07
CA PRO A 119 21.61 -17.41 -24.31
C PRO A 119 22.72 -17.97 -23.40
N PRO A 120 22.65 -19.24 -22.97
CA PRO A 120 23.64 -19.86 -22.07
C PRO A 120 25.07 -19.88 -22.61
N ASN A 121 25.24 -19.79 -23.94
CA ASN A 121 26.55 -19.77 -24.61
C ASN A 121 27.14 -18.35 -24.73
N LYS A 122 26.42 -17.30 -24.30
CA LYS A 122 26.91 -15.93 -24.33
C LYS A 122 28.04 -15.77 -23.30
N PRO A 123 29.22 -15.26 -23.70
CA PRO A 123 30.29 -14.96 -22.73
C PRO A 123 29.82 -13.96 -21.67
N LEU A 124 30.02 -14.30 -20.39
CA LEU A 124 29.60 -13.46 -19.26
C LEU A 124 30.21 -12.06 -19.32
N SER A 125 31.45 -11.94 -19.80
CA SER A 125 32.12 -10.64 -20.00
C SER A 125 31.39 -9.71 -20.97
N LEU A 126 30.66 -10.25 -21.95
CA LEU A 126 29.83 -9.42 -22.85
C LEU A 126 28.53 -8.98 -22.18
N ILE A 127 28.01 -9.78 -21.25
CA ILE A 127 26.83 -9.41 -20.46
C ILE A 127 27.22 -8.34 -19.43
N GLU A 128 28.36 -8.49 -18.74
CA GLU A 128 28.95 -7.46 -17.88
C GLU A 128 29.24 -6.16 -18.65
N ALA A 129 29.78 -6.26 -19.87
CA ALA A 129 29.97 -5.09 -20.73
C ALA A 129 28.65 -4.39 -21.12
N THR A 130 27.54 -5.13 -21.14
CA THR A 130 26.20 -4.57 -21.35
C THR A 130 25.75 -3.79 -20.11
N LEU A 131 25.94 -4.34 -18.91
CA LEU A 131 25.67 -3.64 -17.64
C LEU A 131 26.49 -2.34 -17.52
N ILE A 132 27.77 -2.36 -17.92
CA ILE A 132 28.61 -1.14 -17.96
C ILE A 132 28.02 -0.08 -18.90
N GLN A 133 27.53 -0.47 -20.09
CA GLN A 133 26.88 0.46 -21.02
C GLN A 133 25.57 1.04 -20.47
N LEU A 134 24.87 0.26 -19.64
CA LEU A 134 23.66 0.66 -18.91
C LEU A 134 23.95 1.61 -17.73
N GLY A 135 25.24 1.86 -17.42
CA GLY A 135 25.67 2.79 -16.38
C GLY A 135 26.06 2.11 -15.06
N VAL A 136 26.11 0.78 -15.00
CA VAL A 136 26.58 0.05 -13.81
C VAL A 136 28.11 0.19 -13.67
N PRO A 137 28.62 0.73 -12.55
CA PRO A 137 30.05 0.83 -12.32
C PRO A 137 30.73 -0.56 -12.29
N ALA A 138 31.93 -0.65 -12.87
CA ALA A 138 32.63 -1.93 -13.00
C ALA A 138 32.98 -2.58 -11.65
N ASP A 139 33.18 -1.78 -10.61
CA ASP A 139 33.42 -2.20 -9.23
C ASP A 139 32.18 -2.78 -8.54
N ARG A 140 30.97 -2.46 -9.04
CA ARG A 140 29.69 -2.91 -8.47
C ARG A 140 29.02 -4.07 -9.19
N LEU A 141 29.59 -4.56 -10.30
CA LEU A 141 29.01 -5.62 -11.14
C LEU A 141 28.75 -6.95 -10.39
N LYS A 142 29.41 -7.17 -9.25
CA LYS A 142 29.32 -8.41 -8.47
C LYS A 142 28.59 -8.23 -7.14
N GLU A 143 28.08 -7.04 -6.85
CA GLU A 143 27.43 -6.71 -5.57
C GLU A 143 25.97 -7.15 -5.52
N GLY A 144 25.30 -7.29 -6.68
CA GLY A 144 23.85 -7.54 -6.68
C GLY A 144 23.04 -6.35 -6.20
N ALA A 145 23.56 -5.12 -6.38
CA ALA A 145 23.04 -3.92 -5.74
C ALA A 145 21.66 -3.52 -6.27
N CYS A 146 20.69 -3.29 -5.37
CA CYS A 146 19.31 -2.97 -5.74
C CYS A 146 19.16 -1.58 -6.39
N GLY A 147 20.11 -0.67 -6.12
CA GLY A 147 20.08 0.70 -6.63
C GLY A 147 21.47 1.19 -7.01
N ILE A 148 21.56 1.76 -8.22
CA ILE A 148 22.80 2.33 -8.77
C ILE A 148 22.49 3.74 -9.29
N PRO A 149 23.27 4.77 -8.91
CA PRO A 149 23.07 6.12 -9.41
C PRO A 149 23.47 6.23 -10.89
N ASP A 150 22.90 7.21 -11.58
CA ASP A 150 23.27 7.59 -12.95
C ASP A 150 23.17 6.47 -14.01
N THR A 151 22.27 5.51 -13.81
CA THR A 151 21.96 4.47 -14.79
C THR A 151 21.11 5.01 -15.95
N ARG A 152 21.00 4.24 -17.04
CA ARG A 152 20.22 4.60 -18.24
C ARG A 152 18.71 4.58 -17.99
N HIS A 153 17.97 5.35 -18.81
CA HIS A 153 16.50 5.34 -18.82
C HIS A 153 15.95 4.07 -19.49
N VAL A 154 14.68 3.77 -19.23
CA VAL A 154 14.00 2.53 -19.66
C VAL A 154 14.13 2.24 -21.16
N THR A 155 13.84 3.22 -22.03
CA THR A 155 13.85 3.02 -23.48
C THR A 155 15.25 2.77 -24.03
N ASP A 156 16.25 3.47 -23.49
CA ASP A 156 17.66 3.30 -23.87
C ASP A 156 18.17 1.93 -23.39
N ALA A 157 17.77 1.53 -22.19
CA ALA A 157 18.13 0.24 -21.63
C ALA A 157 17.61 -0.92 -22.49
N TYR A 158 16.35 -0.83 -22.96
CA TYR A 158 15.79 -1.82 -23.89
C TYR A 158 16.61 -1.95 -25.16
N GLU A 159 16.99 -0.83 -25.77
CA GLU A 159 17.79 -0.83 -26.99
C GLU A 159 19.17 -1.45 -26.77
N ILE A 160 19.85 -1.08 -25.68
CA ILE A 160 21.18 -1.59 -25.34
C ILE A 160 21.14 -3.11 -25.13
N ILE A 161 20.18 -3.60 -24.34
CA ILE A 161 20.04 -5.04 -24.05
C ILE A 161 19.70 -5.82 -25.33
N ALA A 162 18.75 -5.33 -26.13
CA ALA A 162 18.37 -5.98 -27.38
C ALA A 162 19.53 -6.03 -28.38
N ARG A 163 20.31 -4.94 -28.52
CA ARG A 163 21.50 -4.90 -29.38
C ARG A 163 22.61 -5.85 -28.90
N ALA A 164 22.69 -6.11 -27.59
CA ALA A 164 23.61 -7.10 -27.03
C ALA A 164 23.18 -8.56 -27.30
N GLY A 165 21.98 -8.77 -27.83
CA GLY A 165 21.39 -10.08 -28.14
C GLY A 165 20.58 -10.68 -26.97
N GLY A 166 20.19 -9.87 -26.00
CA GLY A 166 19.32 -10.28 -24.90
C GLY A 166 17.84 -10.15 -25.24
N LEU A 167 17.01 -11.01 -24.65
CA LEU A 167 15.58 -10.83 -24.54
C LEU A 167 15.28 -9.76 -23.49
N VAL A 168 14.44 -8.81 -23.85
CA VAL A 168 14.09 -7.67 -23.00
C VAL A 168 12.69 -7.87 -22.45
N ILE A 169 12.55 -7.89 -21.13
CA ILE A 169 11.26 -8.04 -20.47
C ILE A 169 11.10 -6.88 -19.48
N ALA A 170 9.96 -6.21 -19.51
CA ALA A 170 9.66 -5.23 -18.47
C ALA A 170 9.24 -6.00 -17.21
N ALA A 171 10.09 -6.00 -16.19
CA ALA A 171 9.87 -6.69 -14.93
C ALA A 171 8.64 -6.09 -14.22
N HIS A 172 7.84 -6.97 -13.61
CA HIS A 172 6.66 -6.65 -12.79
C HIS A 172 6.01 -5.30 -13.13
N ALA A 173 5.61 -5.12 -14.39
CA ALA A 173 5.29 -3.83 -14.99
C ALA A 173 4.26 -3.02 -14.19
N ASN A 174 3.30 -3.70 -13.54
CA ASN A 174 2.26 -3.13 -12.67
C ASN A 174 2.56 -3.19 -11.15
N GLY A 175 3.77 -3.59 -10.77
CA GLY A 175 4.28 -3.64 -9.41
C GLY A 175 4.97 -2.34 -8.98
N PRO A 176 5.47 -2.24 -7.74
CA PRO A 176 6.09 -1.03 -7.22
C PRO A 176 7.25 -0.53 -8.09
N ASN A 177 8.18 -1.38 -8.53
CA ASN A 177 9.30 -0.97 -9.38
C ASN A 177 9.07 -1.31 -10.86
N GLY A 178 7.81 -1.45 -11.27
CA GLY A 178 7.44 -1.71 -12.66
C GLY A 178 7.46 -0.45 -13.51
N VAL A 179 7.72 -0.62 -14.82
CA VAL A 179 7.77 0.49 -15.79
C VAL A 179 6.45 1.26 -15.90
N ILE A 180 5.29 0.62 -15.70
CA ILE A 180 3.99 1.32 -15.71
C ILE A 180 3.88 2.18 -14.45
N THR A 181 4.25 1.65 -13.29
CA THR A 181 4.18 2.37 -12.02
C THR A 181 5.15 3.55 -11.99
N GLU A 182 6.36 3.40 -12.53
CA GLU A 182 7.32 4.49 -12.66
C GLU A 182 6.74 5.66 -13.48
N THR A 183 6.18 5.38 -14.67
CA THR A 183 5.58 6.44 -15.50
C THR A 183 4.41 7.15 -14.81
N LEU A 184 3.67 6.45 -13.93
CA LEU A 184 2.62 7.04 -13.09
C LEU A 184 3.21 7.93 -11.99
N ARG A 185 4.28 7.48 -11.31
CA ARG A 185 4.99 8.27 -10.29
C ARG A 185 5.57 9.56 -10.85
N MET A 186 6.11 9.51 -12.06
CA MET A 186 6.67 10.67 -12.74
C MET A 186 5.62 11.68 -13.20
N GLY A 187 4.32 11.40 -13.02
CA GLY A 187 3.23 12.27 -13.51
C GLY A 187 3.19 12.42 -15.04
N THR A 188 3.90 11.55 -15.75
CA THR A 188 4.11 11.69 -17.20
C THR A 188 2.87 11.34 -18.03
N SER A 189 2.71 12.04 -19.16
CA SER A 189 1.62 11.85 -20.12
C SER A 189 1.52 10.40 -20.61
N GLY A 190 0.34 10.00 -21.13
CA GLY A 190 0.15 8.65 -21.69
C GLY A 190 1.18 8.22 -22.75
N GLN A 191 1.87 9.18 -23.38
CA GLN A 191 2.94 8.92 -24.35
C GLN A 191 4.16 8.22 -23.74
N ALA A 192 4.56 8.55 -22.50
CA ALA A 192 5.68 7.88 -21.84
C ALA A 192 5.36 6.40 -21.54
N ARG A 193 4.12 6.12 -21.12
CA ARG A 193 3.63 4.73 -20.96
C ARG A 193 3.64 3.97 -22.28
N VAL A 194 3.14 4.59 -23.35
CA VAL A 194 3.16 3.97 -24.68
C VAL A 194 4.61 3.67 -25.08
N ALA A 195 5.53 4.62 -24.96
CA ALA A 195 6.94 4.39 -25.28
C ALA A 195 7.57 3.25 -24.46
N ALA A 196 7.30 3.18 -23.15
CA ALA A 196 7.83 2.13 -22.27
C ALA A 196 7.21 0.75 -22.52
N THR A 197 5.95 0.66 -22.94
CA THR A 197 5.24 -0.64 -23.08
C THR A 197 5.08 -1.13 -24.52
N GLN A 198 5.31 -0.26 -25.51
CA GLN A 198 5.18 -0.56 -26.95
C GLN A 198 6.50 -0.41 -27.70
N SER A 199 7.63 -0.28 -27.01
CA SER A 199 8.96 -0.27 -27.62
C SER A 199 9.17 -1.48 -28.54
N GLN A 200 9.79 -1.25 -29.70
CA GLN A 200 10.14 -2.30 -30.65
C GLN A 200 11.15 -3.32 -30.10
N TYR A 201 11.96 -2.91 -29.12
CA TYR A 201 12.99 -3.74 -28.49
C TYR A 201 12.44 -4.64 -27.38
N LEU A 202 11.21 -4.38 -26.92
CA LEU A 202 10.59 -5.10 -25.82
C LEU A 202 9.98 -6.42 -26.28
N SER A 203 10.36 -7.54 -25.66
CA SER A 203 9.88 -8.89 -26.00
C SER A 203 8.59 -9.25 -25.28
N ALA A 204 8.51 -8.96 -23.97
CA ALA A 204 7.33 -9.27 -23.15
C ALA A 204 7.16 -8.27 -21.99
N LEU A 205 5.95 -8.26 -21.41
CA LEU A 205 5.59 -7.52 -20.21
C LEU A 205 5.28 -8.51 -19.09
N GLU A 206 5.97 -8.41 -17.96
CA GLU A 206 5.68 -9.24 -16.79
C GLU A 206 4.64 -8.53 -15.89
N PHE A 207 3.67 -9.28 -15.34
CA PHE A 207 2.66 -8.73 -14.43
C PHE A 207 2.61 -9.50 -13.11
N ILE A 208 2.60 -8.79 -11.98
CA ILE A 208 2.42 -9.38 -10.64
C ILE A 208 0.98 -9.87 -10.50
N ASN A 209 0.02 -8.97 -10.71
CA ASN A 209 -1.41 -9.27 -10.62
C ASN A 209 -1.97 -9.56 -12.02
N TYR A 210 -1.68 -10.75 -12.54
CA TYR A 210 -2.03 -11.14 -13.92
C TYR A 210 -3.55 -11.19 -14.16
N TYR A 211 -4.31 -11.66 -13.17
CA TYR A 211 -5.77 -11.75 -13.22
C TYR A 211 -6.41 -10.59 -12.46
N THR A 212 -6.51 -9.43 -13.11
CA THR A 212 -7.24 -8.27 -12.56
C THR A 212 -8.43 -7.94 -13.45
N ASP A 213 -9.60 -7.74 -12.82
CA ASP A 213 -10.90 -7.53 -13.49
C ASP A 213 -11.09 -6.08 -13.99
N HIS A 214 -10.04 -5.47 -14.55
CA HIS A 214 -10.09 -4.08 -15.00
C HIS A 214 -9.64 -3.94 -16.46
N ASP A 215 -10.48 -3.33 -17.30
CA ASP A 215 -10.17 -2.88 -18.67
C ASP A 215 -9.22 -1.66 -18.67
N LYS A 216 -8.10 -1.75 -17.95
CA LYS A 216 -7.12 -0.67 -17.78
C LYS A 216 -5.73 -1.14 -18.18
N PHE A 217 -4.83 -0.20 -18.46
CA PHE A 217 -3.43 -0.43 -18.82
C PHE A 217 -2.59 -1.19 -17.78
N THR A 218 -3.13 -1.43 -16.58
CA THR A 218 -2.52 -2.26 -15.53
C THR A 218 -2.87 -3.75 -15.66
N SER A 219 -3.76 -4.12 -16.58
CA SER A 219 -4.19 -5.49 -16.85
C SER A 219 -3.55 -6.03 -18.14
N PRO A 220 -3.12 -7.30 -18.17
CA PRO A 220 -2.65 -7.96 -19.39
C PRO A 220 -3.61 -7.85 -20.57
N ALA A 221 -4.93 -7.88 -20.31
CA ALA A 221 -5.97 -7.86 -21.34
C ALA A 221 -5.97 -6.56 -22.18
N PHE A 222 -5.39 -5.48 -21.64
CA PHE A 222 -5.26 -4.19 -22.31
C PHE A 222 -4.29 -4.22 -23.49
N TYR A 223 -3.22 -5.03 -23.42
CA TYR A 223 -2.15 -5.11 -24.42
C TYR A 223 -2.47 -6.12 -25.55
N ASN A 224 -3.72 -6.08 -26.01
CA ASN A 224 -4.26 -7.01 -27.00
C ASN A 224 -4.08 -6.56 -28.46
N GLY A 225 -3.50 -5.36 -28.69
CA GLY A 225 -3.29 -4.79 -30.03
C GLY A 225 -4.50 -4.07 -30.65
N LYS A 226 -5.61 -3.93 -29.92
CA LYS A 226 -6.85 -3.26 -30.37
C LYS A 226 -7.09 -1.91 -29.71
N THR A 227 -6.31 -1.59 -28.68
CA THR A 227 -6.43 -0.35 -27.92
C THR A 227 -5.69 0.78 -28.64
N ASP A 228 -6.28 1.97 -28.70
CA ASP A 228 -5.71 3.15 -29.37
C ASP A 228 -4.35 3.51 -28.77
N HIS A 229 -3.32 3.73 -29.61
CA HIS A 229 -1.91 3.90 -29.25
C HIS A 229 -1.18 2.66 -28.67
N TYR A 230 -1.85 1.51 -28.61
CA TYR A 230 -1.29 0.23 -28.17
C TYR A 230 -1.56 -0.85 -29.23
N GLU A 231 -1.22 -0.55 -30.49
CA GLU A 231 -1.50 -1.42 -31.63
C GLU A 231 -0.59 -2.66 -31.68
N ARG A 232 0.57 -2.62 -31.00
CA ARG A 232 1.45 -3.78 -30.87
C ARG A 232 0.95 -4.68 -29.75
N ARG A 233 0.33 -5.81 -30.13
CA ARG A 233 -0.01 -6.89 -29.19
C ARG A 233 1.26 -7.39 -28.50
N MET A 234 1.24 -7.45 -27.17
CA MET A 234 2.39 -7.84 -26.35
C MET A 234 2.20 -9.23 -25.74
N PHE A 235 3.29 -9.98 -25.59
CA PHE A 235 3.28 -11.13 -24.70
C PHE A 235 3.21 -10.64 -23.26
N CYS A 236 2.18 -11.05 -22.54
CA CYS A 236 2.06 -10.80 -21.11
C CYS A 236 2.42 -12.08 -20.36
N ILE A 237 3.36 -11.99 -19.43
CA ILE A 237 3.92 -13.12 -18.69
C ILE A 237 3.90 -12.85 -17.18
N GLN A 238 4.36 -13.82 -16.40
CA GLN A 238 4.43 -13.74 -14.94
C GLN A 238 5.58 -14.61 -14.42
N GLY A 239 6.56 -13.99 -13.76
CA GLY A 239 7.59 -14.67 -12.96
C GLY A 239 7.30 -14.58 -11.46
N SER A 240 8.04 -15.37 -10.68
CA SER A 240 7.87 -15.40 -9.22
C SER A 240 8.47 -14.19 -8.54
N ASP A 241 9.52 -13.58 -9.10
CA ASP A 241 10.30 -12.52 -8.45
C ASP A 241 10.82 -13.02 -7.08
N ALA A 242 11.33 -14.26 -7.09
CA ALA A 242 11.68 -15.00 -5.89
C ALA A 242 13.01 -14.54 -5.32
N HIS A 243 13.00 -14.29 -4.02
CA HIS A 243 14.12 -13.78 -3.22
C HIS A 243 14.44 -14.72 -2.04
N ARG A 244 13.91 -15.94 -2.13
CA ARG A 244 14.01 -17.02 -1.14
C ARG A 244 13.65 -18.32 -1.82
N LEU A 245 14.04 -19.43 -1.21
CA LEU A 245 13.77 -20.76 -1.73
C LEU A 245 12.27 -21.06 -1.73
N ARG A 246 11.58 -20.82 -0.61
CA ARG A 246 10.16 -21.16 -0.41
C ARG A 246 9.37 -19.99 0.16
N ARG A 247 8.10 -19.89 -0.23
CA ARG A 247 7.18 -18.83 0.22
C ARG A 247 7.01 -18.82 1.75
N LEU A 248 6.95 -17.63 2.33
CA LEU A 248 6.55 -17.47 3.73
C LEU A 248 5.04 -17.62 3.92
N SER A 249 4.66 -17.96 5.15
CA SER A 249 3.25 -18.08 5.55
C SER A 249 2.61 -16.69 5.73
N ASP A 250 1.31 -16.55 5.49
CA ASP A 250 0.60 -15.27 5.62
C ASP A 250 0.58 -14.71 7.05
N HIS A 251 0.89 -15.53 8.06
CA HIS A 251 0.99 -15.11 9.46
C HIS A 251 2.26 -14.31 9.78
N GLU A 252 3.25 -14.33 8.89
CA GLU A 252 4.48 -13.53 9.00
C GLU A 252 4.27 -12.19 8.29
N ILE A 253 3.50 -11.30 8.94
CA ILE A 253 2.87 -10.11 8.33
C ILE A 253 3.87 -9.06 7.79
N HIS A 254 5.19 -9.20 7.99
CA HIS A 254 6.16 -8.12 7.72
C HIS A 254 7.32 -8.47 6.79
N ALA A 255 7.37 -9.65 6.16
CA ALA A 255 8.46 -9.94 5.24
C ALA A 255 8.26 -9.22 3.91
N TRP A 256 9.15 -8.28 3.57
CA TRP A 256 9.47 -7.98 2.17
C TRP A 256 9.97 -9.29 1.52
N HIS A 257 9.86 -9.47 0.20
CA HIS A 257 10.37 -10.69 -0.48
C HIS A 257 9.68 -12.01 -0.06
N LYS A 258 8.34 -12.05 -0.08
CA LYS A 258 7.55 -13.21 0.35
C LYS A 258 7.57 -14.41 -0.60
N HIS A 259 7.81 -14.19 -1.89
CA HIS A 259 7.66 -15.19 -2.93
C HIS A 259 8.86 -16.14 -2.98
N GLY A 260 8.57 -17.44 -3.06
CA GLY A 260 9.56 -18.48 -3.31
C GLY A 260 9.61 -18.89 -4.78
N ILE A 261 10.62 -19.70 -5.11
CA ILE A 261 10.89 -20.16 -6.48
C ILE A 261 9.68 -20.89 -7.03
N GLY A 262 9.24 -20.52 -8.25
CA GLY A 262 8.08 -21.15 -8.91
C GLY A 262 6.75 -20.90 -8.22
N ASP A 263 6.62 -19.90 -7.35
CA ASP A 263 5.33 -19.49 -6.81
C ASP A 263 4.40 -18.90 -7.87
N ARG A 264 5.01 -18.26 -8.87
CA ARG A 264 4.37 -17.88 -10.12
C ARG A 264 5.28 -18.33 -11.24
N TYR A 265 4.69 -18.74 -12.35
CA TYR A 265 5.41 -19.23 -13.51
C TYR A 265 4.54 -19.06 -14.74
N ILE A 266 5.17 -19.20 -15.91
CA ILE A 266 4.50 -19.21 -17.21
C ILE A 266 4.59 -20.58 -17.86
N GLU A 267 3.61 -20.89 -18.70
CA GLU A 267 3.64 -22.09 -19.55
C GLU A 267 3.78 -21.66 -21.01
N LEU A 268 4.79 -22.23 -21.67
CA LEU A 268 5.21 -21.90 -23.03
C LEU A 268 5.11 -23.13 -23.92
N LEU A 269 4.39 -23.05 -25.03
CA LEU A 269 4.28 -24.14 -26.01
C LEU A 269 5.43 -24.03 -27.03
N MET A 270 6.49 -24.80 -26.78
CA MET A 270 7.77 -24.74 -27.50
C MET A 270 8.26 -26.16 -27.89
N PRO A 271 9.15 -26.29 -28.89
CA PRO A 271 9.71 -27.60 -29.25
C PRO A 271 10.61 -28.19 -28.14
N ASP A 272 11.38 -27.33 -27.48
CA ASP A 272 12.30 -27.65 -26.39
C ASP A 272 12.45 -26.44 -25.45
N ASN A 273 13.20 -26.59 -24.36
CA ASN A 273 13.45 -25.56 -23.35
C ASN A 273 14.70 -24.72 -23.66
N SER A 274 15.10 -24.60 -24.93
CA SER A 274 16.23 -23.76 -25.33
C SER A 274 15.92 -22.26 -25.32
N PHE A 275 16.96 -21.44 -25.24
CA PHE A 275 16.83 -19.99 -25.40
C PHE A 275 16.34 -19.61 -26.80
N GLU A 276 16.81 -20.33 -27.82
CA GLU A 276 16.45 -20.11 -29.22
C GLU A 276 14.95 -20.31 -29.45
N ALA A 277 14.37 -21.37 -28.86
CA ALA A 277 12.93 -21.61 -28.90
C ALA A 277 12.13 -20.51 -28.18
N LEU A 278 12.62 -20.03 -27.02
CA LEU A 278 12.01 -18.92 -26.30
C LEU A 278 12.05 -17.61 -27.11
N GLN A 279 13.20 -17.33 -27.72
CA GLN A 279 13.40 -16.14 -28.54
C GLN A 279 12.54 -16.17 -29.80
N GLU A 280 12.43 -17.32 -30.47
CA GLU A 280 11.52 -17.50 -31.61
C GLU A 280 10.06 -17.28 -31.20
N LEU A 281 9.64 -17.83 -30.05
CA LEU A 281 8.28 -17.66 -29.54
C LEU A 281 7.96 -16.19 -29.27
N PHE A 282 8.81 -15.47 -28.53
CA PHE A 282 8.60 -14.04 -28.24
C PHE A 282 8.79 -13.12 -29.46
N GLY A 283 9.49 -13.56 -30.50
CA GLY A 283 9.55 -12.89 -31.80
C GLY A 283 8.33 -13.16 -32.70
N SER A 284 7.52 -14.16 -32.38
CA SER A 284 6.37 -14.58 -33.18
C SER A 284 5.10 -13.76 -32.90
N LYS A 285 4.00 -14.08 -33.60
CA LYS A 285 2.65 -13.58 -33.31
C LYS A 285 1.76 -14.65 -32.68
N ASP A 286 2.35 -15.75 -32.19
CA ASP A 286 1.64 -16.92 -31.67
C ASP A 286 1.32 -16.78 -30.18
N PHE A 287 0.56 -15.74 -29.82
CA PHE A 287 0.22 -15.42 -28.43
C PHE A 287 -0.50 -16.56 -27.69
N ASP A 288 -1.22 -17.43 -28.40
CA ASP A 288 -1.93 -18.57 -27.82
C ASP A 288 -0.98 -19.69 -27.33
N ARG A 289 0.31 -19.60 -27.66
CA ARG A 289 1.38 -20.49 -27.16
C ARG A 289 1.96 -20.05 -25.82
N VAL A 290 1.49 -18.93 -25.26
CA VAL A 290 1.85 -18.46 -23.94
C VAL A 290 0.61 -18.45 -23.08
N ARG A 291 0.66 -19.12 -21.94
CA ARG A 291 -0.41 -19.04 -20.94
C ARG A 291 0.20 -18.91 -19.56
N VAL A 292 -0.39 -18.04 -18.75
CA VAL A 292 -0.09 -17.97 -17.33
C VAL A 292 -1.16 -18.81 -16.64
N PRO A 293 -0.82 -19.86 -15.88
CA PRO A 293 -1.84 -20.63 -15.17
C PRO A 293 -2.63 -19.72 -14.22
N LYS A 294 -3.97 -19.79 -14.26
CA LYS A 294 -4.79 -19.34 -13.14
C LYS A 294 -4.45 -20.28 -11.99
N ARG A 295 -3.49 -19.92 -11.14
CA ARG A 295 -3.38 -20.58 -9.85
C ARG A 295 -4.69 -20.26 -9.14
N ASP A 296 -5.57 -21.25 -9.03
CA ASP A 296 -6.82 -21.09 -8.32
C ASP A 296 -6.40 -20.71 -6.90
N GLN A 297 -6.78 -19.52 -6.44
CA GLN A 297 -6.51 -19.03 -5.07
C GLN A 297 -6.84 -20.12 -4.03
N LYS A 298 -7.78 -20.98 -4.38
CA LYS A 298 -8.23 -22.20 -3.70
C LYS A 298 -7.16 -23.29 -3.53
N GLN A 299 -6.31 -23.55 -4.52
CA GLN A 299 -5.22 -24.53 -4.39
C GLN A 299 -4.15 -24.02 -3.42
N TRP A 300 -3.89 -22.71 -3.44
CA TRP A 300 -3.01 -22.06 -2.47
C TRP A 300 -3.61 -22.04 -1.06
N GLU A 301 -4.93 -21.85 -0.90
CA GLU A 301 -5.58 -21.96 0.42
C GLU A 301 -5.39 -23.36 1.01
N VAL A 302 -5.48 -24.40 0.19
CA VAL A 302 -5.23 -25.79 0.63
C VAL A 302 -3.75 -26.01 0.99
N ASP A 303 -2.80 -25.46 0.22
CA ASP A 303 -1.36 -25.47 0.55
C ASP A 303 -1.08 -24.77 1.89
N ALA A 304 -1.64 -23.57 2.09
CA ALA A 304 -1.49 -22.77 3.30
C ALA A 304 -2.10 -23.46 4.53
N LEU A 305 -3.22 -24.15 4.36
CA LEU A 305 -3.84 -24.95 5.42
C LEU A 305 -2.98 -26.15 5.81
N ARG A 306 -2.41 -26.86 4.83
CA ARG A 306 -1.63 -28.08 5.07
C ARG A 306 -0.27 -27.79 5.69
N PHE A 307 0.40 -26.73 5.25
CA PHE A 307 1.81 -26.46 5.62
C PHE A 307 2.01 -25.19 6.46
N GLY A 308 0.95 -24.40 6.69
CA GLY A 308 0.98 -23.20 7.52
C GLY A 308 0.65 -23.44 9.00
N ALA A 309 0.60 -22.37 9.78
CA ALA A 309 0.27 -22.43 11.20
C ALA A 309 -1.20 -22.80 11.44
N THR A 310 -1.47 -23.61 12.47
CA THR A 310 -2.82 -24.10 12.79
C THR A 310 -3.72 -22.96 13.26
N SER A 311 -4.84 -22.72 12.57
CA SER A 311 -5.84 -21.70 12.93
C SER A 311 -7.09 -22.32 13.57
N GLU A 312 -7.65 -21.67 14.59
CA GLU A 312 -8.85 -22.18 15.25
C GLU A 312 -10.07 -22.19 14.31
N ARG A 313 -10.14 -21.27 13.34
CA ARG A 313 -11.23 -21.13 12.36
C ARG A 313 -11.08 -22.03 11.13
N GLN A 314 -10.01 -22.81 11.06
CA GLN A 314 -9.71 -23.67 9.93
C GLN A 314 -9.44 -25.09 10.41
N ILE A 315 -10.18 -26.06 9.87
CA ILE A 315 -10.11 -27.46 10.32
C ILE A 315 -9.73 -28.33 9.11
N LEU A 316 -8.66 -29.11 9.26
CA LEU A 316 -8.28 -30.16 8.32
C LEU A 316 -8.70 -31.52 8.86
N CYS A 317 -9.45 -32.26 8.05
CA CYS A 317 -9.94 -33.59 8.41
C CYS A 317 -9.34 -34.65 7.49
N ASN A 318 -8.60 -35.57 8.10
CA ASN A 318 -8.26 -36.84 7.50
C ASN A 318 -9.50 -37.75 7.58
N ILE A 319 -10.31 -37.78 6.52
CA ILE A 319 -11.37 -38.76 6.36
C ILE A 319 -11.18 -39.45 5.02
N GLU A 320 -10.75 -40.71 5.05
CA GLU A 320 -10.89 -41.64 3.93
C GLU A 320 -12.36 -42.07 3.81
N SER A 321 -13.18 -41.23 3.16
CA SER A 321 -14.46 -41.62 2.55
C SER A 321 -15.39 -42.53 3.38
N ASN A 322 -15.56 -42.28 4.69
CA ASN A 322 -16.51 -43.00 5.54
C ASN A 322 -17.66 -42.09 5.97
N ALA A 323 -18.91 -42.46 5.63
CA ALA A 323 -20.11 -41.68 5.92
C ALA A 323 -20.32 -41.44 7.42
N ASP A 324 -19.96 -42.40 8.28
CA ASP A 324 -20.11 -42.28 9.74
C ASP A 324 -19.11 -41.27 10.32
N ALA A 325 -17.89 -41.23 9.77
CA ALA A 325 -16.87 -40.25 10.16
C ALA A 325 -17.25 -38.84 9.68
N ALA A 326 -17.80 -38.72 8.46
CA ALA A 326 -18.31 -37.47 7.93
C ALA A 326 -19.50 -36.94 8.74
N ALA A 327 -20.40 -37.85 9.17
CA ALA A 327 -21.53 -37.48 10.01
C ALA A 327 -21.06 -36.83 11.32
N ALA A 328 -19.97 -37.30 11.94
CA ALA A 328 -19.46 -36.75 13.20
C ALA A 328 -18.94 -35.29 13.11
N LEU A 329 -18.64 -34.79 11.90
CA LEU A 329 -18.13 -33.43 11.66
C LEU A 329 -19.17 -32.32 11.94
N TRP A 330 -20.44 -32.67 12.18
CA TRP A 330 -21.46 -31.68 12.58
C TRP A 330 -21.05 -30.88 13.83
N LYS A 331 -20.28 -31.51 14.73
CA LYS A 331 -19.75 -30.86 15.94
C LYS A 331 -18.73 -29.78 15.60
N ASP A 332 -17.86 -30.04 14.63
CA ASP A 332 -16.87 -29.09 14.14
C ASP A 332 -17.56 -27.92 13.44
N VAL A 333 -18.60 -28.18 12.64
CA VAL A 333 -19.43 -27.14 12.02
C VAL A 333 -20.14 -26.28 13.07
N ALA A 334 -20.71 -26.89 14.11
CA ALA A 334 -21.35 -26.17 15.22
C ALA A 334 -20.35 -25.26 15.96
N ALA A 335 -19.13 -25.75 16.19
CA ALA A 335 -18.09 -25.00 16.85
C ALA A 335 -17.55 -23.84 15.99
N LEU A 336 -17.44 -24.03 14.67
CA LEU A 336 -17.11 -22.97 13.72
C LEU A 336 -18.21 -21.90 13.66
N ALA A 337 -19.48 -22.31 13.62
CA ALA A 337 -20.62 -21.39 13.63
C ALA A 337 -20.63 -20.52 14.92
N ASN A 338 -20.39 -21.12 16.09
CA ASN A 338 -20.29 -20.40 17.36
C ASN A 338 -19.11 -19.41 17.45
N MET A 339 -18.09 -19.53 16.58
CA MET A 339 -17.01 -18.53 16.48
C MET A 339 -17.29 -17.40 15.48
N GLY A 340 -18.41 -17.46 14.75
CA GLY A 340 -18.73 -16.53 13.67
C GLY A 340 -18.33 -17.03 12.27
N GLY A 341 -18.13 -18.34 12.11
CA GLY A 341 -17.82 -18.98 10.83
C GLY A 341 -16.38 -19.48 10.69
N GLY A 342 -16.12 -20.19 9.61
CA GLY A 342 -14.80 -20.76 9.30
C GLY A 342 -14.84 -21.76 8.15
N VAL A 343 -13.72 -22.47 7.96
CA VAL A 343 -13.54 -23.40 6.83
C VAL A 343 -13.12 -24.78 7.34
N LEU A 344 -13.81 -25.80 6.85
CA LEU A 344 -13.57 -27.21 7.11
C LEU A 344 -13.14 -27.88 5.80
N THR A 345 -11.93 -28.42 5.74
CA THR A 345 -11.38 -29.08 4.54
C THR A 345 -11.21 -30.58 4.79
N VAL A 346 -11.88 -31.40 3.97
CA VAL A 346 -11.93 -32.86 4.11
C VAL A 346 -11.10 -33.52 3.01
N GLY A 347 -10.22 -34.45 3.40
CA GLY A 347 -9.37 -35.22 2.48
C GLY A 347 -7.89 -34.85 2.50
N CYS A 348 -7.46 -34.05 3.48
CA CYS A 348 -6.08 -33.60 3.65
C CYS A 348 -5.58 -33.80 5.08
N GLU A 349 -4.31 -34.21 5.23
CA GLU A 349 -3.63 -34.25 6.52
C GLU A 349 -2.86 -32.95 6.80
N PRO A 350 -2.83 -32.47 8.07
CA PRO A 350 -1.90 -31.41 8.49
C PRO A 350 -0.45 -31.86 8.28
N GLY A 351 0.31 -31.16 7.44
CA GLY A 351 1.70 -31.44 7.09
C GLY A 351 1.95 -32.77 6.36
N GLY A 352 0.90 -33.54 6.08
CA GLY A 352 0.95 -34.92 5.58
C GLY A 352 0.50 -35.07 4.12
N GLN A 353 0.04 -36.25 3.70
CA GLN A 353 -0.32 -36.54 2.30
C GLN A 353 -1.76 -36.08 1.93
N VAL A 354 -2.01 -35.81 0.65
CA VAL A 354 -3.39 -35.66 0.13
C VAL A 354 -4.00 -37.04 -0.04
N LEU A 355 -5.01 -37.36 0.77
CA LEU A 355 -5.71 -38.63 0.70
C LEU A 355 -6.84 -38.57 -0.34
N GLY A 356 -7.54 -37.44 -0.40
CA GLY A 356 -8.67 -37.21 -1.28
C GLY A 356 -9.98 -37.85 -0.80
N VAL A 357 -11.09 -37.40 -1.36
CA VAL A 357 -12.44 -37.86 -1.07
C VAL A 357 -12.96 -38.63 -2.28
N ALA A 358 -13.11 -39.96 -2.16
CA ALA A 358 -13.48 -40.82 -3.28
C ALA A 358 -14.95 -40.64 -3.72
N ARG A 359 -15.83 -40.23 -2.80
CA ARG A 359 -17.26 -39.98 -3.06
C ARG A 359 -17.71 -38.68 -2.38
N PRO A 360 -17.38 -37.50 -2.95
CA PRO A 360 -17.71 -36.20 -2.37
C PRO A 360 -19.20 -36.03 -2.10
N ASP A 361 -20.06 -36.47 -3.02
CA ASP A 361 -21.53 -36.35 -2.91
C ASP A 361 -22.08 -37.06 -1.66
N VAL A 362 -21.55 -38.24 -1.34
CA VAL A 362 -21.99 -39.04 -0.17
C VAL A 362 -21.55 -38.36 1.12
N VAL A 363 -20.34 -37.80 1.13
CA VAL A 363 -19.78 -37.09 2.29
C VAL A 363 -20.53 -35.78 2.53
N SER A 364 -20.82 -34.99 1.48
CA SER A 364 -21.58 -33.75 1.62
C SER A 364 -23.01 -33.99 2.09
N GLU A 365 -23.68 -35.03 1.57
CA GLU A 365 -25.05 -35.36 1.96
C GLU A 365 -25.11 -35.89 3.39
N ALA A 366 -24.19 -36.78 3.79
CA ALA A 366 -24.11 -37.27 5.16
C ALA A 366 -23.85 -36.13 6.17
N LEU A 367 -22.98 -35.17 5.83
CA LEU A 367 -22.73 -34.01 6.69
C LEU A 367 -23.96 -33.10 6.78
N ARG A 368 -24.63 -32.81 5.65
CA ARG A 368 -25.85 -31.99 5.63
C ARG A 368 -26.97 -32.63 6.48
N GLN A 369 -27.27 -33.90 6.27
CA GLN A 369 -28.28 -34.62 7.06
C GLN A 369 -27.94 -34.66 8.55
N SER A 370 -26.66 -34.82 8.88
CA SER A 370 -26.19 -34.82 10.26
C SER A 370 -26.36 -33.45 10.93
N ILE A 371 -26.08 -32.36 10.22
CA ILE A 371 -26.32 -30.99 10.70
C ILE A 371 -27.81 -30.74 10.95
N GLU A 372 -28.68 -31.08 9.99
CA GLU A 372 -30.14 -30.93 10.13
C GLU A 372 -30.72 -31.78 11.27
N THR A 373 -30.15 -32.96 11.49
CA THR A 373 -30.58 -33.87 12.54
C THR A 373 -30.15 -33.39 13.92
N ASN A 374 -28.93 -32.85 14.07
CA ASN A 374 -28.33 -32.59 15.37
C ASN A 374 -28.36 -31.12 15.83
N LEU A 375 -28.45 -30.13 14.93
CA LEU A 375 -28.50 -28.70 15.29
C LEU A 375 -29.93 -28.15 15.28
N GLU A 376 -30.23 -27.27 16.25
CA GLU A 376 -31.48 -26.52 16.30
C GLU A 376 -31.47 -25.34 15.31
N GLN A 377 -30.35 -24.62 15.27
CA GLN A 377 -30.11 -23.51 14.36
C GLN A 377 -29.19 -23.98 13.24
N GLN A 378 -29.57 -23.74 11.98
CA GLN A 378 -28.78 -24.17 10.84
C GLN A 378 -27.84 -23.06 10.37
N PRO A 379 -26.52 -23.23 10.46
CA PRO A 379 -25.58 -22.31 9.83
C PRO A 379 -25.63 -22.46 8.30
N TYR A 380 -25.30 -21.40 7.57
CA TYR A 380 -25.14 -21.50 6.13
C TYR A 380 -23.85 -22.26 5.81
N ILE A 381 -24.00 -23.30 4.99
CA ILE A 381 -22.90 -24.16 4.59
C ILE A 381 -22.82 -24.21 3.06
N SER A 382 -21.65 -23.90 2.51
CA SER A 382 -21.35 -24.07 1.09
C SER A 382 -20.27 -25.12 0.89
N PHE A 383 -20.57 -26.08 0.02
CA PHE A 383 -19.66 -27.16 -0.35
C PHE A 383 -18.97 -26.82 -1.67
N GLU A 384 -17.66 -27.00 -1.70
CA GLU A 384 -16.85 -26.78 -2.88
C GLU A 384 -15.91 -27.96 -3.09
N LEU A 385 -15.94 -28.51 -4.30
CA LEU A 385 -15.03 -29.57 -4.72
C LEU A 385 -13.79 -28.97 -5.37
N ILE A 386 -12.62 -29.28 -4.82
CA ILE A 386 -11.33 -28.79 -5.31
C ILE A 386 -10.51 -29.98 -5.79
N SER A 387 -10.06 -29.95 -7.04
CA SER A 387 -9.07 -30.92 -7.53
C SER A 387 -7.66 -30.43 -7.17
N TYR A 388 -6.96 -31.21 -6.36
CA TYR A 388 -5.70 -30.82 -5.73
C TYR A 388 -4.73 -32.03 -5.65
N GLU A 389 -3.50 -31.85 -6.15
CA GLU A 389 -2.52 -32.93 -6.36
C GLU A 389 -3.07 -34.17 -7.10
N GLY A 390 -4.04 -33.96 -8.02
CA GLY A 390 -4.67 -35.04 -8.78
C GLY A 390 -5.72 -35.85 -8.00
N ARG A 391 -6.13 -35.39 -6.82
CA ARG A 391 -7.20 -35.97 -6.01
C ARG A 391 -8.26 -34.92 -5.67
N ASP A 392 -9.48 -35.37 -5.39
CA ASP A 392 -10.58 -34.46 -5.05
C ASP A 392 -10.63 -34.19 -3.55
N VAL A 393 -10.74 -32.92 -3.17
CA VAL A 393 -10.78 -32.43 -1.78
C VAL A 393 -12.08 -31.64 -1.60
N LEU A 394 -12.77 -31.85 -0.48
CA LEU A 394 -14.04 -31.17 -0.20
C LEU A 394 -13.81 -30.03 0.79
N ARG A 395 -14.00 -28.79 0.34
CA ARG A 395 -13.97 -27.58 1.18
C ARG A 395 -15.40 -27.21 1.58
N VAL A 396 -15.62 -27.01 2.87
CA VAL A 396 -16.90 -26.64 3.46
C VAL A 396 -16.73 -25.30 4.17
N GLU A 397 -17.34 -24.27 3.64
CA GLU A 397 -17.35 -22.95 4.26
C GLU A 397 -18.61 -22.79 5.11
N VAL A 398 -18.41 -22.41 6.38
CA VAL A 398 -19.45 -22.27 7.39
C VAL A 398 -19.62 -20.79 7.70
N LYS A 399 -20.84 -20.28 7.54
CA LYS A 399 -21.23 -18.91 7.91
C LYS A 399 -22.27 -18.94 9.01
N ALA A 400 -22.09 -18.06 10.00
CA ALA A 400 -23.02 -17.89 11.09
C ALA A 400 -24.11 -16.89 10.68
N ASP A 401 -25.23 -17.41 10.18
CA ASP A 401 -26.38 -16.60 9.72
C ASP A 401 -27.37 -16.26 10.86
N SER A 402 -27.21 -16.88 12.03
CA SER A 402 -27.98 -16.62 13.24
C SER A 402 -27.04 -16.29 14.39
N LEU A 403 -27.56 -15.53 15.34
CA LEU A 403 -26.80 -15.16 16.52
C LEU A 403 -26.47 -16.41 17.35
N PRO A 404 -25.24 -16.51 17.88
CA PRO A 404 -24.88 -17.63 18.74
C PRO A 404 -25.74 -17.62 20.02
N PRO A 405 -25.82 -18.74 20.77
CA PRO A 405 -25.18 -20.01 20.49
C PRO A 405 -25.99 -20.88 19.53
N TYR A 406 -25.29 -21.52 18.58
CA TYR A 406 -25.76 -22.68 17.84
C TYR A 406 -25.83 -23.87 18.79
N LEU A 407 -27.04 -24.28 19.13
CA LEU A 407 -27.32 -25.40 20.03
C LEU A 407 -27.49 -26.71 19.27
N SER A 408 -26.98 -27.80 19.85
CA SER A 408 -27.48 -29.12 19.50
C SER A 408 -28.89 -29.33 20.07
N LYS A 409 -29.66 -30.24 19.46
CA LYS A 409 -30.99 -30.62 19.97
C LYS A 409 -30.97 -31.26 21.37
N ASP A 410 -29.80 -31.71 21.81
CA ASP A 410 -29.57 -32.20 23.18
C ASP A 410 -29.20 -31.07 24.16
N GLY A 411 -29.21 -29.81 23.72
CA GLY A 411 -28.89 -28.63 24.53
C GLY A 411 -27.39 -28.40 24.76
N VAL A 412 -26.52 -29.07 24.00
CA VAL A 412 -25.05 -28.96 24.12
C VAL A 412 -24.52 -27.94 23.13
N VAL A 413 -23.65 -27.05 23.61
CA VAL A 413 -22.96 -26.03 22.80
C VAL A 413 -21.51 -26.45 22.60
N TYR A 414 -21.04 -26.40 21.35
CA TYR A 414 -19.66 -26.72 20.99
C TYR A 414 -18.86 -25.45 20.66
N VAL A 415 -17.61 -25.40 21.11
CA VAL A 415 -16.66 -24.31 20.84
C VAL A 415 -15.28 -24.87 20.46
N ARG A 416 -14.46 -24.07 19.79
CA ARG A 416 -13.07 -24.41 19.50
C ARG A 416 -12.18 -23.89 20.63
N ARG A 417 -11.30 -24.76 21.13
CA ARG A 417 -10.25 -24.44 22.10
C ARG A 417 -9.03 -25.29 21.82
N ASP A 418 -7.85 -24.67 21.76
CA ASP A 418 -6.58 -25.36 21.49
C ASP A 418 -6.62 -26.20 20.21
N ASN A 419 -7.22 -25.67 19.15
CA ASN A 419 -7.44 -26.37 17.87
C ASN A 419 -8.23 -27.68 17.96
N LYS A 420 -9.04 -27.86 19.02
CA LYS A 420 -9.98 -28.99 19.17
C LYS A 420 -11.40 -28.51 19.41
N THR A 421 -12.36 -29.28 18.91
CA THR A 421 -13.79 -29.06 19.18
C THR A 421 -14.15 -29.68 20.52
N VAL A 422 -14.62 -28.84 21.44
CA VAL A 422 -14.96 -29.22 22.81
C VAL A 422 -16.33 -28.67 23.22
N VAL A 423 -16.92 -29.23 24.27
CA VAL A 423 -18.15 -28.71 24.86
C VAL A 423 -17.85 -27.40 25.60
N ALA A 424 -18.70 -26.39 25.37
CA ALA A 424 -18.58 -25.08 26.00
C ALA A 424 -18.77 -25.16 27.51
N ASN A 425 -17.88 -24.52 28.26
CA ASN A 425 -18.03 -24.35 29.70
C ASN A 425 -19.02 -23.20 30.01
N ARG A 426 -19.41 -23.07 31.30
CA ARG A 426 -20.39 -22.05 31.74
C ARG A 426 -19.97 -20.63 31.35
N SER A 427 -18.68 -20.31 31.42
CA SER A 427 -18.17 -18.97 31.12
C SER A 427 -18.21 -18.67 29.61
N GLU A 428 -17.83 -19.65 28.78
CA GLU A 428 -17.87 -19.57 27.32
C GLU A 428 -19.33 -19.44 26.82
N MET A 429 -20.26 -20.21 27.41
CA MET A 429 -21.69 -20.09 27.11
C MET A 429 -22.24 -18.71 27.46
N MET A 430 -21.90 -18.16 28.63
CA MET A 430 -22.29 -16.81 29.02
C MET A 430 -21.70 -15.74 28.09
N GLN A 431 -20.49 -15.97 27.58
CA GLN A 431 -19.84 -15.07 26.63
C GLN A 431 -20.52 -15.08 25.26
N LEU A 432 -20.89 -16.26 24.75
CA LEU A 432 -21.67 -16.39 23.52
C LEU A 432 -23.03 -15.69 23.63
N CYS A 433 -23.76 -15.90 24.74
CA CYS A 433 -25.04 -15.23 24.95
C CYS A 433 -24.89 -13.71 25.11
N ARG A 434 -23.83 -13.21 25.74
CA ARG A 434 -23.58 -11.75 25.82
C ARG A 434 -23.27 -11.15 24.45
N ARG A 435 -22.53 -11.87 23.61
CA ARG A 435 -22.25 -11.46 22.23
C ARG A 435 -23.55 -11.42 21.42
N ALA A 436 -24.38 -12.44 21.56
CA ALA A 436 -25.71 -12.48 20.96
C ALA A 436 -26.55 -11.29 21.40
N LEU A 437 -26.65 -11.01 22.70
CA LEU A 437 -27.43 -9.87 23.22
C LEU A 437 -26.90 -8.50 22.76
N ALA A 438 -25.59 -8.39 22.50
CA ALA A 438 -25.01 -7.18 21.90
C ALA A 438 -25.38 -7.07 20.40
N GLU A 439 -25.43 -8.19 19.68
CA GLU A 439 -25.80 -8.24 18.25
C GLU A 439 -27.35 -8.22 18.04
N ASP A 440 -28.15 -8.69 19.00
CA ASP A 440 -29.64 -8.77 19.01
C ASP A 440 -30.30 -7.45 19.43
N GLY A 441 -29.52 -6.49 19.94
CA GLY A 441 -29.94 -5.11 20.14
C GLY A 441 -30.34 -4.37 18.84
N ASN A 442 -30.32 -5.07 17.70
CA ASN A 442 -30.61 -4.55 16.36
C ASN A 442 -31.94 -5.04 15.74
N LEU A 443 -32.80 -5.78 16.46
CA LEU A 443 -34.11 -6.22 15.93
C LEU A 443 -35.27 -6.05 16.91
N THR A 444 -35.69 -4.81 17.13
CA THR A 444 -37.11 -4.42 17.16
C THR A 444 -37.19 -2.89 17.00
N SER A 445 -37.29 -2.43 15.76
CA SER A 445 -37.83 -1.11 15.45
C SER A 445 -38.54 -1.21 14.12
N GLU A 446 -39.75 -0.70 14.08
CA GLU A 446 -40.59 -0.55 12.89
C GLU A 446 -39.89 0.34 11.84
N ASP A 447 -38.99 -0.25 11.06
CA ASP A 447 -38.19 0.49 10.07
C ASP A 447 -38.24 -0.16 8.67
N ASP A 448 -39.35 -0.82 8.37
CA ASP A 448 -39.64 -1.48 7.07
C ASP A 448 -39.96 -0.47 5.94
N GLY A 449 -39.39 0.74 6.05
CA GLY A 449 -39.56 1.84 5.11
C GLY A 449 -38.36 2.78 5.02
N LEU A 450 -37.26 2.54 5.75
CA LEU A 450 -36.09 3.43 5.68
C LEU A 450 -35.31 3.19 4.38
N GLU A 451 -35.46 4.09 3.42
CA GLU A 451 -34.62 4.12 2.23
C GLU A 451 -33.17 4.44 2.64
N MET A 452 -32.25 3.47 2.50
CA MET A 452 -30.84 3.68 2.84
C MET A 452 -30.17 4.63 1.83
N PRO A 453 -29.31 5.57 2.29
CA PRO A 453 -28.48 6.35 1.37
C PRO A 453 -27.55 5.46 0.55
N ARG A 454 -27.36 5.78 -0.74
CA ARG A 454 -26.54 5.01 -1.69
C ARG A 454 -25.05 5.41 -1.68
N SER A 455 -24.68 6.34 -0.80
CA SER A 455 -23.31 6.82 -0.60
C SER A 455 -23.11 7.29 0.84
N GLY A 456 -21.87 7.33 1.31
CA GLY A 456 -21.55 7.67 2.70
C GLY A 456 -21.12 6.44 3.50
N VAL A 457 -20.95 6.61 4.80
CA VAL A 457 -20.53 5.54 5.72
C VAL A 457 -21.35 5.57 7.00
N GLU A 458 -21.57 4.41 7.61
CA GLU A 458 -22.26 4.24 8.89
C GLU A 458 -21.30 3.57 9.88
N ILE A 459 -21.25 4.02 11.14
CA ILE A 459 -20.59 3.26 12.20
C ILE A 459 -21.61 2.32 12.80
N VAL A 460 -21.38 1.03 12.67
CA VAL A 460 -22.31 -0.02 13.08
C VAL A 460 -21.98 -0.59 14.46
N ASP A 461 -20.72 -0.50 14.90
CA ASP A 461 -20.30 -0.94 16.25
C ASP A 461 -19.01 -0.23 16.72
N ASP A 462 -18.81 -0.12 18.04
CA ASP A 462 -17.57 0.34 18.68
C ASP A 462 -17.22 -0.46 19.96
N GLN A 463 -15.97 -0.95 20.05
CA GLN A 463 -15.52 -1.83 21.13
C GLN A 463 -14.20 -1.37 21.75
N TYR A 464 -14.12 -1.34 23.08
CA TYR A 464 -12.90 -0.98 23.81
C TYR A 464 -12.12 -2.22 24.24
N ARG A 465 -10.88 -2.40 23.73
CA ARG A 465 -10.02 -3.54 24.06
C ARG A 465 -8.56 -3.10 24.23
N GLY A 466 -7.91 -3.52 25.31
CA GLY A 466 -6.47 -3.30 25.53
C GLY A 466 -6.03 -1.83 25.59
N GLY A 467 -6.92 -0.89 25.92
CA GLY A 467 -6.62 0.54 25.96
C GLY A 467 -6.89 1.29 24.64
N ILE A 468 -7.39 0.61 23.61
CA ILE A 468 -7.65 1.18 22.28
C ILE A 468 -9.10 0.89 21.87
N TRP A 469 -9.76 1.86 21.22
CA TRP A 469 -11.10 1.70 20.65
C TRP A 469 -11.03 1.14 19.22
N TYR A 470 -11.86 0.14 18.95
CA TYR A 470 -12.06 -0.46 17.64
C TYR A 470 -13.44 -0.08 17.12
N TYR A 471 -13.55 0.23 15.82
CA TYR A 471 -14.80 0.65 15.19
C TYR A 471 -15.10 -0.28 14.02
N GLU A 472 -16.37 -0.61 13.83
CA GLU A 472 -16.84 -1.26 12.62
C GLU A 472 -17.56 -0.22 11.75
N VAL A 473 -17.01 0.06 10.58
CA VAL A 473 -17.52 1.06 9.64
C VAL A 473 -18.08 0.34 8.42
N ARG A 474 -19.34 0.60 8.10
CA ARG A 474 -20.02 0.13 6.89
C ARG A 474 -19.95 1.22 5.83
N ASP A 475 -19.11 1.04 4.81
CA ASP A 475 -19.20 1.86 3.58
C ASP A 475 -20.46 1.45 2.82
N LEU A 476 -21.36 2.40 2.61
CA LEU A 476 -22.65 2.17 1.94
C LEU A 476 -22.49 1.78 0.46
N ARG A 477 -21.25 1.77 -0.07
CA ARG A 477 -20.90 1.31 -1.42
C ARG A 477 -20.17 -0.04 -1.46
N THR A 478 -19.37 -0.38 -0.44
CA THR A 478 -18.40 -1.50 -0.55
C THR A 478 -18.16 -2.34 0.73
N THR A 479 -18.88 -2.10 1.83
CA THR A 479 -19.05 -3.04 2.98
C THR A 479 -17.78 -3.72 3.53
N ALA A 480 -16.65 -3.02 3.68
CA ALA A 480 -15.44 -3.56 4.32
C ALA A 480 -15.13 -2.80 5.62
N GLY A 481 -14.86 -3.53 6.71
CA GLY A 481 -14.57 -2.98 8.05
C GLY A 481 -13.14 -2.45 8.21
N VAL A 482 -12.94 -1.48 9.10
CA VAL A 482 -11.73 -0.62 9.15
C VAL A 482 -11.35 -0.27 10.58
N THR A 483 -10.07 -0.42 10.96
CA THR A 483 -9.55 -0.03 12.28
C THR A 483 -9.07 1.42 12.30
N ARG A 484 -9.04 2.10 13.47
CA ARG A 484 -8.71 3.54 13.59
C ARG A 484 -7.37 3.93 12.94
N ASP A 485 -6.36 3.09 13.08
CA ASP A 485 -5.00 3.24 12.54
C ASP A 485 -4.94 3.07 11.01
N LYS A 486 -5.92 2.37 10.43
CA LYS A 486 -6.04 2.13 8.98
C LYS A 486 -7.15 2.97 8.34
N ALA A 487 -7.93 3.69 9.15
CA ALA A 487 -8.99 4.56 8.69
C ALA A 487 -8.37 5.82 8.06
N GLN A 488 -8.56 5.93 6.75
CA GLN A 488 -8.25 7.11 5.97
C GLN A 488 -9.53 7.62 5.30
N GLY A 489 -9.53 8.87 4.87
CA GLY A 489 -10.66 9.43 4.15
C GLY A 489 -11.90 9.61 5.03
N LEU A 490 -13.03 9.29 4.42
CA LEU A 490 -14.35 9.36 5.04
C LEU A 490 -14.50 8.48 6.29
N TRP A 491 -13.73 7.39 6.40
CA TRP A 491 -13.76 6.51 7.57
C TRP A 491 -13.14 7.16 8.81
N ALA A 492 -12.02 7.87 8.65
CA ALA A 492 -11.40 8.63 9.73
C ALA A 492 -12.32 9.75 10.24
N TYR A 493 -13.01 10.43 9.30
CA TYR A 493 -14.00 11.45 9.62
C TYR A 493 -15.16 10.90 10.45
N ALA A 494 -15.78 9.81 9.99
CA ALA A 494 -16.90 9.19 10.68
C ALA A 494 -16.51 8.77 12.11
N ILE A 495 -15.35 8.12 12.25
CA ILE A 495 -14.83 7.68 13.56
C ILE A 495 -14.60 8.88 14.48
N SER A 496 -13.91 9.93 14.00
CA SER A 496 -13.64 11.13 14.80
C SER A 496 -14.93 11.79 15.30
N ARG A 497 -15.97 11.84 14.47
CA ARG A 497 -17.26 12.46 14.85
C ARG A 497 -18.05 11.61 15.82
N HIS A 498 -18.01 10.30 15.65
CA HIS A 498 -18.65 9.38 16.57
C HIS A 498 -17.97 9.41 17.96
N GLU A 499 -16.66 9.61 18.00
CA GLU A 499 -15.93 9.84 19.26
C GLU A 499 -16.37 11.10 19.97
N ASP A 500 -16.54 12.21 19.25
CA ASP A 500 -17.04 13.47 19.82
C ASP A 500 -18.46 13.33 20.38
N LEU A 501 -19.29 12.46 19.78
CA LEU A 501 -20.63 12.13 20.31
C LEU A 501 -20.55 11.28 21.57
N ARG A 502 -19.72 10.23 21.57
CA ARG A 502 -19.51 9.38 22.75
C ARG A 502 -18.95 10.17 23.93
N GLU A 503 -18.05 11.12 23.67
CA GLU A 503 -17.40 11.97 24.67
C GLU A 503 -18.24 13.21 25.03
N LYS A 504 -19.48 13.30 24.52
CA LYS A 504 -20.45 14.38 24.77
C LYS A 504 -19.90 15.77 24.45
N ARG A 505 -18.92 15.87 23.55
CA ARG A 505 -18.45 17.15 23.01
C ARG A 505 -19.45 17.76 22.03
N ILE A 506 -20.30 16.92 21.45
CA ILE A 506 -21.37 17.32 20.55
C ILE A 506 -22.71 16.80 21.10
N ASP A 507 -23.73 17.67 21.08
CA ASP A 507 -25.11 17.34 21.45
C ASP A 507 -25.97 17.19 20.19
N LEU A 508 -26.33 15.96 19.85
CA LEU A 508 -27.11 15.66 18.64
C LEU A 508 -28.57 16.16 18.73
N HIS A 509 -29.12 16.29 19.94
CA HIS A 509 -30.54 16.64 20.10
C HIS A 509 -30.84 18.11 19.77
N SER A 510 -29.87 18.99 19.93
CA SER A 510 -30.02 20.43 19.68
C SER A 510 -29.57 20.87 18.28
N GLN A 511 -28.88 20.00 17.52
CA GLN A 511 -28.23 20.35 16.25
C GLN A 511 -28.87 19.70 15.02
N VAL A 512 -29.79 18.75 15.18
CA VAL A 512 -30.43 18.02 14.07
C VAL A 512 -31.76 18.67 13.69
N ARG A 513 -31.93 18.93 12.38
CA ARG A 513 -33.21 19.36 11.80
C ARG A 513 -34.02 18.12 11.41
N TRP A 514 -35.11 17.87 12.13
CA TRP A 514 -35.94 16.67 11.96
C TRP A 514 -37.17 16.91 11.07
N ARG A 515 -37.50 15.91 10.24
CA ARG A 515 -38.79 15.81 9.53
C ARG A 515 -39.25 14.35 9.54
N GLY A 516 -40.25 14.05 10.37
CA GLY A 516 -40.65 12.66 10.63
C GLY A 516 -39.59 11.90 11.42
N GLN A 517 -39.20 10.73 10.93
CA GLN A 517 -38.14 9.88 11.50
C GLN A 517 -36.74 10.20 10.94
N LEU A 518 -36.66 11.02 9.89
CA LEU A 518 -35.41 11.42 9.24
C LEU A 518 -34.97 12.79 9.73
N GLY A 519 -33.66 12.99 9.86
CA GLY A 519 -33.06 14.25 10.25
C GLY A 519 -31.77 14.54 9.49
N VAL A 520 -31.58 15.81 9.13
CA VAL A 520 -30.28 16.30 8.65
C VAL A 520 -29.58 16.91 9.85
N TRP A 521 -28.46 16.30 10.22
CA TRP A 521 -27.58 16.85 11.24
C TRP A 521 -26.73 17.97 10.66
N ARG A 522 -26.20 17.76 9.46
CA ARG A 522 -25.27 18.71 8.87
C ARG A 522 -25.24 18.62 7.36
N ALA A 523 -25.15 19.77 6.69
CA ALA A 523 -24.80 19.89 5.29
C ALA A 523 -23.47 20.65 5.19
N TYR A 524 -22.46 20.06 4.54
CA TYR A 524 -21.15 20.68 4.38
C TYR A 524 -20.59 20.49 2.99
N ARG A 525 -19.81 21.48 2.53
CA ARG A 525 -19.19 21.45 1.21
C ARG A 525 -17.80 20.83 1.29
N GLN A 526 -17.59 19.72 0.59
CA GLN A 526 -16.29 19.07 0.44
C GLN A 526 -15.89 19.10 -1.05
N GLY A 527 -14.92 19.95 -1.39
CA GLY A 527 -14.59 20.24 -2.79
C GLY A 527 -15.73 20.96 -3.50
N ASN A 528 -16.13 20.47 -4.69
CA ASN A 528 -17.23 21.04 -5.47
C ASN A 528 -18.58 20.34 -5.23
N ARG A 529 -18.65 19.43 -4.25
CA ARG A 529 -19.86 18.64 -3.94
C ARG A 529 -20.32 18.94 -2.51
N ILE A 530 -21.64 18.89 -2.32
CA ILE A 530 -22.25 19.01 -0.99
C ILE A 530 -22.42 17.60 -0.43
N LYS A 531 -22.05 17.45 0.84
CA LYS A 531 -22.21 16.22 1.61
C LYS A 531 -23.07 16.47 2.83
N TYR A 532 -23.74 15.42 3.28
CA TYR A 532 -24.69 15.46 4.38
C TYR A 532 -24.32 14.42 5.43
N ASP A 533 -24.39 14.82 6.70
CA ASP A 533 -24.46 13.90 7.82
C ASP A 533 -25.95 13.78 8.20
N LEU A 534 -26.47 12.56 8.11
CA LEU A 534 -27.89 12.25 8.23
C LEU A 534 -28.14 11.39 9.47
N VAL A 535 -29.32 11.52 10.05
CA VAL A 535 -29.68 10.82 11.28
C VAL A 535 -31.07 10.23 11.12
N HIS A 536 -31.25 9.03 11.63
CA HIS A 536 -32.53 8.36 11.72
C HIS A 536 -32.90 8.11 13.17
N ARG A 537 -34.18 8.25 13.52
CA ARG A 537 -34.73 7.94 14.83
C ARG A 537 -35.94 7.02 14.72
N ASP A 538 -36.13 6.15 15.70
CA ASP A 538 -37.30 5.29 15.77
C ASP A 538 -38.59 6.08 16.10
N ALA A 539 -39.73 5.38 16.12
CA ALA A 539 -41.03 5.95 16.48
C ALA A 539 -41.08 6.55 17.91
N ASN A 540 -40.15 6.16 18.80
CA ASN A 540 -40.01 6.68 20.17
C ASN A 540 -39.08 7.89 20.27
N GLY A 541 -38.47 8.30 19.16
CA GLY A 541 -37.56 9.43 19.08
C GLY A 541 -36.12 9.13 19.49
N VAL A 542 -35.76 7.86 19.64
CA VAL A 542 -34.39 7.41 19.91
C VAL A 542 -33.63 7.38 18.60
N ILE A 543 -32.48 8.05 18.55
CA ILE A 543 -31.59 8.02 17.38
C ILE A 543 -31.05 6.59 17.23
N THR A 544 -31.42 5.93 16.13
CA THR A 544 -31.04 4.55 15.86
C THR A 544 -29.88 4.45 14.88
N ARG A 545 -29.72 5.42 13.96
CA ARG A 545 -28.65 5.41 12.95
C ARG A 545 -28.10 6.80 12.64
N VAL A 546 -26.81 6.85 12.33
CA VAL A 546 -26.11 8.07 11.87
C VAL A 546 -25.27 7.74 10.65
N PHE A 547 -25.52 8.46 9.56
CA PHE A 547 -24.80 8.35 8.29
C PHE A 547 -23.88 9.55 8.10
N TYR A 548 -22.63 9.31 7.73
CA TYR A 548 -21.60 10.34 7.60
C TYR A 548 -21.18 10.53 6.14
N GLY A 549 -21.12 11.79 5.71
CA GLY A 549 -20.61 12.22 4.40
C GLY A 549 -21.34 11.65 3.19
N VAL A 550 -22.65 11.53 3.29
CA VAL A 550 -23.56 11.16 2.20
C VAL A 550 -23.50 12.22 1.10
N SER A 551 -23.20 11.84 -0.13
CA SER A 551 -23.15 12.76 -1.27
C SER A 551 -24.55 13.02 -1.85
N ASP A 552 -24.71 14.17 -2.50
CA ASP A 552 -25.90 14.57 -3.26
C ASP A 552 -26.51 13.47 -4.17
N TRP A 553 -25.69 12.77 -4.95
CA TRP A 553 -26.15 11.69 -5.84
C TRP A 553 -26.57 10.41 -5.10
N GLY A 554 -26.20 10.27 -3.82
CA GLY A 554 -26.50 9.11 -2.99
C GLY A 554 -27.69 9.31 -2.06
N LEU A 555 -28.41 10.42 -2.16
CA LEU A 555 -29.66 10.65 -1.43
C LEU A 555 -30.81 9.94 -2.16
N GLY A 556 -31.58 9.15 -1.42
CA GLY A 556 -32.87 8.61 -1.89
C GLY A 556 -33.94 9.70 -2.04
N ASP A 557 -35.08 9.35 -2.62
CA ASP A 557 -36.17 10.31 -2.87
C ASP A 557 -36.69 10.90 -1.54
N ASP A 558 -36.75 10.08 -0.49
CA ASP A 558 -37.21 10.51 0.85
C ASP A 558 -36.23 11.46 1.55
N TRP A 559 -34.92 11.24 1.36
CA TRP A 559 -33.87 12.11 1.90
C TRP A 559 -33.73 13.41 1.11
N ALA A 560 -33.88 13.36 -0.21
CA ALA A 560 -33.84 14.54 -1.08
C ALA A 560 -35.02 15.49 -0.80
N ASN A 561 -36.21 14.95 -0.51
CA ASN A 561 -37.39 15.73 -0.13
C ASN A 561 -37.24 16.46 1.22
N LEU A 562 -36.25 16.10 2.03
CA LEU A 562 -35.93 16.75 3.31
C LEU A 562 -35.08 18.02 3.14
N LEU A 563 -34.43 18.18 1.99
CA LEU A 563 -33.53 19.29 1.66
C LEU A 563 -34.31 20.37 0.86
N ASP A 564 -34.50 21.56 1.43
CA ASP A 564 -35.10 22.69 0.70
C ASP A 564 -33.97 23.59 0.15
N PRO A 565 -33.82 23.72 -1.18
CA PRO A 565 -32.66 24.37 -1.81
C PRO A 565 -32.52 25.88 -1.54
N ARG A 566 -33.39 26.49 -0.72
CA ARG A 566 -33.39 27.95 -0.43
C ARG A 566 -33.03 28.34 1.01
N GLU A 567 -32.83 27.40 1.94
CA GLU A 567 -32.62 27.73 3.37
C GLU A 567 -31.49 26.93 4.10
N GLU A 568 -30.53 26.36 3.37
CA GLU A 568 -29.41 25.65 4.00
C GLU A 568 -28.18 26.56 4.25
N GLU A 569 -27.83 26.76 5.52
CA GLU A 569 -26.51 27.24 5.92
C GLU A 569 -25.50 26.09 5.74
N VAL A 570 -24.91 26.03 4.54
CA VAL A 570 -23.88 25.02 4.21
C VAL A 570 -22.56 25.41 4.87
N GLU A 571 -22.13 24.62 5.86
CA GLU A 571 -20.82 24.83 6.49
C GLU A 571 -19.68 24.45 5.53
N THR A 572 -18.68 25.32 5.39
CA THR A 572 -17.47 25.00 4.63
C THR A 572 -16.42 24.40 5.56
N VAL A 573 -16.15 23.11 5.41
CA VAL A 573 -15.09 22.41 6.17
C VAL A 573 -13.80 22.37 5.32
N PRO A 574 -12.61 22.72 5.87
CA PRO A 574 -11.35 22.54 5.16
C PRO A 574 -11.09 21.06 4.87
N ALA A 575 -10.47 20.76 3.73
CA ALA A 575 -10.21 19.42 3.19
C ALA A 575 -9.18 18.57 3.97
N ASN A 576 -9.09 18.69 5.30
CA ASN A 576 -8.04 18.07 6.11
C ASN A 576 -8.44 16.74 6.79
N TYR A 577 -9.56 16.13 6.42
CA TYR A 577 -10.07 14.94 7.11
C TYR A 577 -9.85 13.60 6.37
N GLU A 578 -8.96 13.54 5.37
CA GLU A 578 -8.60 12.24 4.76
C GLU A 578 -7.40 11.53 5.41
N ASN A 579 -6.62 12.19 6.27
CA ASN A 579 -5.44 11.55 6.84
C ASN A 579 -5.61 11.33 8.33
N GLY A 580 -6.05 10.12 8.69
CA GLY A 580 -5.89 9.59 10.03
C GLY A 580 -4.44 9.73 10.48
N MET A 581 -4.25 10.42 11.59
CA MET A 581 -3.01 10.38 12.35
C MET A 581 -2.87 9.03 13.04
N SER A 582 -1.72 8.38 12.86
CA SER A 582 -1.19 7.42 13.83
C SER A 582 -0.25 8.15 14.81
N PRO A 583 -0.14 7.69 16.07
CA PRO A 583 0.55 8.41 17.14
C PRO A 583 2.07 8.26 17.05
N LEU A 584 2.77 9.37 17.30
CA LEU A 584 4.19 9.41 17.68
C LEU A 584 4.36 8.76 19.09
N PHE A 585 5.49 8.22 19.57
CA PHE A 585 6.92 8.47 19.37
C PHE A 585 7.76 7.26 19.84
N LEU A 586 8.99 7.16 19.32
CA LEU A 586 10.32 6.93 19.94
C LEU A 586 11.24 6.50 18.76
N ALA A 587 12.49 6.90 18.54
CA ALA A 587 13.42 7.95 18.97
C ALA A 587 14.71 7.72 18.12
N ASP A 588 15.34 8.78 17.58
CA ASP A 588 16.74 8.97 17.09
C ASP A 588 17.43 7.87 16.21
N ASP A 589 18.13 8.19 15.10
CA ASP A 589 19.49 8.76 15.16
C ASP A 589 19.97 9.53 13.90
N GLU A 590 20.84 10.51 14.20
CA GLU A 590 21.85 11.27 13.42
C GLU A 590 21.46 12.12 12.18
N GLN A 591 21.43 13.44 12.34
CA GLN A 591 21.49 14.43 11.23
C GLN A 591 22.70 15.36 11.38
N GLU A 592 23.51 15.45 10.31
CA GLU A 592 24.67 16.34 10.16
C GLU A 592 24.30 17.84 10.09
N ILE A 593 25.24 18.69 10.50
CA ILE A 593 25.17 20.16 10.46
C ILE A 593 25.41 20.67 9.02
N PRO A 594 24.47 21.39 8.37
CA PRO A 594 24.68 21.83 6.99
C PRO A 594 25.54 23.10 6.86
N ASN A 595 26.40 23.12 5.83
CA ASN A 595 27.18 24.29 5.41
C ASN A 595 26.33 25.37 4.73
N LEU A 596 26.66 26.64 4.98
CA LEU A 596 25.97 27.83 4.45
C LEU A 596 26.29 28.09 2.97
N PRO A 597 25.28 28.34 2.09
CA PRO A 597 25.52 28.90 0.76
C PRO A 597 25.86 30.40 0.80
N ASP A 598 26.68 30.86 -0.15
CA ASP A 598 27.12 32.26 -0.32
C ASP A 598 25.96 33.15 -0.83
N LEU A 599 25.56 34.17 -0.05
CA LEU A 599 24.36 35.00 -0.26
C LEU A 599 24.71 36.47 -0.59
N SER A 600 25.62 36.70 -1.54
CA SER A 600 26.09 38.04 -1.91
C SER A 600 25.21 38.80 -2.91
N MET A 601 24.03 38.28 -3.32
CA MET A 601 23.06 38.99 -4.17
C MET A 601 21.64 39.07 -3.54
N PRO A 602 20.96 40.24 -3.63
CA PRO A 602 19.58 40.40 -3.16
C PRO A 602 18.62 39.61 -4.04
N TRP A 603 17.85 38.71 -3.43
CA TRP A 603 16.99 37.73 -4.11
C TRP A 603 15.54 37.76 -3.59
N GLY A 604 15.27 38.61 -2.60
CA GLY A 604 13.96 38.80 -1.98
C GLY A 604 12.97 39.46 -2.94
N GLU A 605 11.84 38.81 -3.10
CA GLU A 605 10.68 39.24 -3.90
C GLU A 605 9.46 39.25 -2.97
N ARG A 606 8.43 40.05 -3.26
CA ARG A 606 7.21 40.10 -2.47
C ARG A 606 5.98 39.92 -3.33
N ARG A 607 5.12 38.99 -2.95
CA ARG A 607 3.87 38.65 -3.64
C ARG A 607 2.68 38.78 -2.72
N TYR A 608 1.54 39.13 -3.29
CA TYR A 608 0.27 39.17 -2.57
C TYR A 608 -0.14 37.75 -2.14
N ARG A 609 -0.46 37.60 -0.85
CA ARG A 609 -1.13 36.43 -0.33
C ARG A 609 -2.64 36.61 -0.40
N TRP A 610 -3.24 35.97 -1.40
CA TRP A 610 -4.67 36.05 -1.68
C TRP A 610 -5.45 34.95 -0.96
N ARG A 611 -6.52 35.31 -0.26
CA ARG A 611 -7.52 34.40 0.30
C ARG A 611 -8.92 34.87 -0.07
N GLY A 612 -9.58 34.08 -0.93
CA GLY A 612 -10.84 34.48 -1.55
C GLY A 612 -10.64 35.75 -2.38
N ARG A 613 -11.39 36.80 -2.05
CA ARG A 613 -11.21 38.10 -2.72
C ARG A 613 -10.12 38.94 -2.07
N GLY A 614 -9.82 38.77 -0.79
CA GLY A 614 -8.85 39.58 -0.06
C GLY A 614 -7.42 39.16 -0.34
N GLY A 615 -6.51 40.11 -0.53
CA GLY A 615 -5.08 39.92 -0.72
C GLY A 615 -4.32 40.75 0.28
N LEU A 616 -3.26 40.19 0.85
CA LEU A 616 -2.33 40.86 1.75
C LEU A 616 -0.96 40.92 1.10
N LEU A 617 -0.40 42.11 0.93
CA LEU A 617 0.95 42.28 0.39
C LEU A 617 2.01 42.29 1.49
N ARG A 618 1.76 43.06 2.55
CA ARG A 618 2.69 43.22 3.68
C ARG A 618 2.04 43.81 4.92
N ILE A 619 2.72 43.58 6.03
CA ILE A 619 2.49 44.19 7.34
C ILE A 619 3.77 44.95 7.71
N PHE A 620 3.64 46.22 8.09
CA PHE A 620 4.79 47.06 8.44
C PHE A 620 4.42 48.13 9.46
N LEU A 621 5.42 48.68 10.14
CA LEU A 621 5.27 49.80 11.07
C LEU A 621 5.46 51.11 10.30
N ASP A 622 4.57 52.09 10.51
CA ASP A 622 4.73 53.44 9.94
C ASP A 622 5.75 54.28 10.72
N GLU A 623 6.03 55.50 10.23
CA GLU A 623 6.98 56.45 10.84
C GLU A 623 6.67 56.80 12.31
N ASN A 624 5.43 56.54 12.77
CA ASN A 624 5.00 56.76 14.15
C ASN A 624 4.97 55.45 14.96
N GLY A 625 5.46 54.33 14.42
CA GLY A 625 5.50 53.02 15.07
C GLY A 625 4.17 52.28 15.09
N LEU A 626 3.18 52.69 14.29
CA LEU A 626 1.86 52.04 14.23
C LEU A 626 1.80 51.01 13.10
N VAL A 627 1.19 49.85 13.38
CA VAL A 627 1.05 48.75 12.41
C VAL A 627 0.08 49.11 11.28
N ARG A 628 0.52 48.92 10.04
CA ARG A 628 -0.22 49.16 8.80
C ARG A 628 -0.21 47.94 7.89
N PHE A 629 -1.29 47.81 7.11
CA PHE A 629 -1.55 46.69 6.21
C PHE A 629 -1.78 47.20 4.79
N ASP A 630 -1.07 46.62 3.82
CA ASP A 630 -1.34 46.83 2.40
C ASP A 630 -2.18 45.66 1.88
N LEU A 631 -3.45 45.95 1.58
CA LEU A 631 -4.47 44.96 1.25
C LEU A 631 -4.98 45.15 -0.18
N ALA A 632 -5.67 44.15 -0.73
CA ALA A 632 -6.29 44.23 -2.05
C ALA A 632 -7.52 43.32 -2.16
N MET A 633 -8.45 43.59 -3.07
CA MET A 633 -9.72 42.86 -3.19
C MET A 633 -10.08 42.55 -4.65
N LYS A 634 -10.22 41.28 -5.03
CA LYS A 634 -10.63 40.86 -6.39
C LYS A 634 -12.10 41.21 -6.69
N ASN A 635 -12.38 41.61 -7.94
CA ASN A 635 -13.72 41.91 -8.45
C ASN A 635 -14.54 40.65 -8.77
N LYS A 636 -15.88 40.77 -8.92
CA LYS A 636 -16.82 39.63 -8.97
C LYS A 636 -16.68 38.71 -10.19
N ASP A 637 -16.28 39.25 -11.35
CA ASP A 637 -16.42 38.56 -12.65
C ASP A 637 -15.16 38.64 -13.55
N ASN A 638 -13.97 38.98 -13.02
CA ASN A 638 -12.69 38.94 -13.77
C ASN A 638 -11.46 39.02 -12.83
N ASP A 639 -10.27 38.65 -13.31
CA ASP A 639 -8.99 38.59 -12.56
C ASP A 639 -8.39 39.97 -12.15
N SER A 640 -9.20 41.04 -12.17
CA SER A 640 -8.82 42.39 -11.71
C SER A 640 -9.12 42.59 -10.23
N TYR A 641 -8.29 43.36 -9.52
CA TYR A 641 -8.44 43.62 -8.09
C TYR A 641 -8.25 45.10 -7.74
N GLN A 642 -8.85 45.53 -6.63
CA GLN A 642 -8.76 46.88 -6.07
C GLN A 642 -7.86 46.89 -4.83
N GLU A 643 -6.89 47.79 -4.77
CA GLU A 643 -5.96 47.90 -3.64
C GLU A 643 -6.45 48.87 -2.55
N PHE A 644 -6.10 48.55 -1.31
CA PHE A 644 -6.36 49.32 -0.09
C PHE A 644 -5.04 49.45 0.70
N PRO A 645 -4.22 50.47 0.43
CA PRO A 645 -2.94 50.65 1.10
C PRO A 645 -3.10 51.24 2.51
N ARG A 646 -2.14 50.93 3.40
CA ARG A 646 -1.96 51.51 4.75
C ARG A 646 -3.19 51.44 5.67
N VAL A 647 -3.96 50.37 5.57
CA VAL A 647 -5.12 50.14 6.44
C VAL A 647 -4.62 49.93 7.89
N PRO A 648 -5.21 50.55 8.92
CA PRO A 648 -4.86 50.29 10.32
C PRO A 648 -5.51 49.01 10.87
N LEU A 649 -4.88 48.39 11.87
CA LEU A 649 -5.38 47.17 12.54
C LEU A 649 -6.86 47.28 12.97
N ALA A 650 -7.26 48.42 13.55
CA ALA A 650 -8.62 48.65 14.03
C ALA A 650 -9.71 48.62 12.94
N LYS A 651 -9.34 48.75 11.66
CA LYS A 651 -10.26 48.66 10.53
C LYS A 651 -10.31 47.26 9.91
N LEU A 652 -9.49 46.33 10.40
CA LEU A 652 -9.52 44.95 9.94
C LEU A 652 -10.69 44.22 10.60
N THR A 653 -11.54 43.66 9.75
CA THR A 653 -12.54 42.69 10.19
C THR A 653 -11.87 41.37 10.52
N GLU A 654 -12.57 40.48 11.20
CA GLU A 654 -12.05 39.13 11.49
C GLU A 654 -11.66 38.35 10.23
N ALA A 655 -12.29 38.67 9.09
CA ALA A 655 -11.91 38.11 7.78
C ALA A 655 -10.49 38.55 7.33
N TRP A 656 -10.07 39.76 7.67
CA TRP A 656 -8.71 40.24 7.38
C TRP A 656 -7.71 39.74 8.41
N LEU A 657 -8.09 39.67 9.70
CA LEU A 657 -7.24 39.10 10.74
C LEU A 657 -6.99 37.61 10.50
N SER A 658 -7.99 36.87 10.05
CA SER A 658 -7.84 35.46 9.64
C SER A 658 -7.04 35.29 8.36
N LEU A 659 -6.98 36.30 7.47
CA LEU A 659 -6.01 36.30 6.37
C LEU A 659 -4.59 36.48 6.89
N ILE A 660 -4.36 37.24 7.96
CA ILE A 660 -3.02 37.50 8.51
C ILE A 660 -2.52 36.32 9.34
N ARG A 661 -3.37 35.74 10.20
CA ARG A 661 -3.01 34.68 11.15
C ARG A 661 -2.69 33.36 10.47
N VAL A 662 -1.40 33.08 10.32
CA VAL A 662 -0.91 31.80 9.78
C VAL A 662 -0.56 30.85 10.92
N PRO A 663 -1.04 29.59 10.91
CA PRO A 663 -0.58 28.57 11.85
C PRO A 663 0.94 28.39 11.75
N ARG A 664 1.62 28.15 12.87
CA ARG A 664 3.05 27.85 12.88
C ARG A 664 3.38 26.59 12.04
N PRO A 665 4.60 26.49 11.47
CA PRO A 665 5.03 25.24 10.86
C PRO A 665 5.05 24.12 11.91
N ARG A 666 4.88 22.86 11.48
CA ARG A 666 4.81 21.67 12.36
C ARG A 666 6.17 21.05 12.69
N THR A 667 7.24 21.58 12.11
CA THR A 667 8.61 21.09 12.26
C THR A 667 9.59 22.24 12.33
N GLY A 668 10.74 22.01 12.96
CA GLY A 668 11.77 23.03 13.20
C GLY A 668 11.70 23.61 14.62
N ILE A 669 12.41 24.71 14.83
CA ILE A 669 12.48 25.40 16.14
C ILE A 669 12.15 26.88 15.97
N GLU A 670 11.25 27.39 16.81
CA GLU A 670 10.96 28.83 16.94
C GLU A 670 11.88 29.45 17.99
N VAL A 671 12.51 30.59 17.66
CA VAL A 671 13.16 31.44 18.67
C VAL A 671 12.12 32.40 19.21
N VAL A 672 11.57 32.10 20.39
CA VAL A 672 10.44 32.83 21.00
C VAL A 672 10.89 34.18 21.55
N SER A 673 12.09 34.24 22.12
CA SER A 673 12.71 35.50 22.55
C SER A 673 14.22 35.40 22.58
N ALA A 674 14.88 36.54 22.31
CA ALA A 674 16.31 36.71 22.48
C ALA A 674 16.59 38.13 23.00
N ALA A 675 17.27 38.25 24.13
CA ALA A 675 17.63 39.54 24.70
C ALA A 675 19.02 39.50 25.37
N PRO A 676 19.79 40.60 25.33
CA PRO A 676 21.02 40.70 26.12
C PRO A 676 20.66 40.76 27.61
N GLY A 677 21.33 39.94 28.42
CA GLY A 677 21.26 40.00 29.88
C GLY A 677 22.03 41.20 30.44
N GLU A 678 21.95 41.39 31.76
CA GLU A 678 22.71 42.44 32.47
C GLU A 678 24.23 42.31 32.30
N ASP A 679 24.71 41.10 31.96
CA ASP A 679 26.09 40.74 31.63
C ASP A 679 26.47 41.01 30.16
N ASN A 680 25.56 41.62 29.38
CA ASN A 680 25.69 41.85 27.93
C ASN A 680 25.77 40.54 27.10
N GLU A 681 25.37 39.40 27.67
CA GLU A 681 25.29 38.10 27.01
C GLU A 681 23.87 37.80 26.52
N TRP A 682 23.72 37.31 25.28
CA TRP A 682 22.42 36.96 24.71
C TRP A 682 21.81 35.72 25.35
N ARG A 683 20.52 35.82 25.72
CA ARG A 683 19.73 34.73 26.29
C ARG A 683 18.55 34.39 25.40
N TYR A 684 18.39 33.10 25.08
CA TYR A 684 17.42 32.58 24.10
C TYR A 684 16.36 31.69 24.72
N VAL A 685 15.10 31.85 24.30
CA VAL A 685 14.02 30.92 24.60
C VAL A 685 13.57 30.26 23.31
N PHE A 686 13.56 28.93 23.28
CA PHE A 686 13.19 28.14 22.11
C PHE A 686 11.83 27.47 22.29
N ARG A 687 11.11 27.25 21.20
CA ARG A 687 9.94 26.37 21.16
C ARG A 687 10.12 25.29 20.10
N ASP A 688 9.87 24.05 20.50
CA ASP A 688 9.79 22.92 19.58
C ASP A 688 8.46 22.97 18.82
N LEU A 689 8.52 23.00 17.48
CA LEU A 689 7.33 23.15 16.66
C LEU A 689 6.51 21.86 16.49
N ARG A 690 7.10 20.69 16.80
CA ARG A 690 6.40 19.40 16.72
C ARG A 690 5.57 19.13 17.96
N THR A 691 6.10 19.47 19.15
CA THR A 691 5.41 19.26 20.42
C THR A 691 4.70 20.52 20.92
N GLY A 692 5.14 21.71 20.49
CA GLY A 692 4.64 23.00 20.97
C GLY A 692 5.30 23.48 22.27
N ASP A 693 6.22 22.70 22.84
CA ASP A 693 6.83 22.98 24.14
C ASP A 693 7.89 24.07 24.06
N SER A 694 7.85 25.00 25.02
CA SER A 694 8.82 26.09 25.12
C SER A 694 9.83 25.81 26.24
N SER A 695 11.10 26.16 26.04
CA SER A 695 12.15 25.94 27.05
C SER A 695 11.86 26.78 28.31
N GLY A 696 11.77 26.12 29.47
CA GLY A 696 11.39 26.76 30.73
C GLY A 696 12.37 27.81 31.28
N ALA A 697 13.63 27.80 30.82
CA ALA A 697 14.64 28.81 31.18
C ALA A 697 15.40 29.32 29.94
N PRO A 698 15.83 30.59 29.91
CA PRO A 698 16.63 31.13 28.81
C PRO A 698 18.04 30.51 28.73
N TRP A 699 18.47 30.17 27.53
CA TRP A 699 19.77 29.55 27.21
C TRP A 699 20.80 30.61 26.84
N ARG A 700 22.05 30.48 27.31
CA ARG A 700 23.18 31.26 26.78
C ARG A 700 23.75 30.55 25.56
N MET A 701 24.32 31.29 24.61
CA MET A 701 24.91 30.71 23.39
C MET A 701 25.94 29.61 23.70
N GLN A 702 26.77 29.81 24.74
CA GLN A 702 27.80 28.85 25.17
C GLN A 702 27.26 27.56 25.81
N ASP A 703 26.00 27.58 26.27
CA ASP A 703 25.35 26.43 26.92
C ASP A 703 24.62 25.54 25.91
N ILE A 704 24.54 25.96 24.65
CA ILE A 704 23.91 25.19 23.57
C ILE A 704 24.95 24.27 22.95
N LYS A 705 24.64 22.96 22.90
CA LYS A 705 25.53 21.96 22.32
C LYS A 705 25.79 22.24 20.84
N ALA A 706 27.07 22.19 20.48
CA ALA A 706 27.52 22.34 19.11
C ALA A 706 26.87 21.31 18.16
N GLY A 707 26.42 21.77 17.01
CA GLY A 707 25.80 20.98 15.96
C GLY A 707 24.32 20.68 16.11
N THR A 708 23.66 21.29 17.08
CA THR A 708 22.21 21.14 17.26
C THR A 708 21.43 22.20 16.49
N VAL A 709 20.16 21.89 16.17
CA VAL A 709 19.25 22.87 15.52
C VAL A 709 19.08 24.14 16.36
N ARG A 710 19.19 24.05 17.70
CA ARG A 710 19.12 25.21 18.61
C ARG A 710 20.32 26.14 18.48
N GLU A 711 21.53 25.58 18.31
CA GLU A 711 22.74 26.38 18.09
C GLU A 711 22.66 27.09 16.75
N TYR A 712 22.23 26.35 15.71
CA TYR A 712 21.98 26.90 14.39
C TYR A 712 20.97 28.06 14.47
N ALA A 713 19.83 27.86 15.13
CA ALA A 713 18.78 28.86 15.31
C ALA A 713 19.28 30.11 16.06
N ALA A 714 20.01 29.95 17.16
CA ALA A 714 20.54 31.06 17.94
C ALA A 714 21.54 31.91 17.15
N ARG A 715 22.44 31.26 16.41
CA ARG A 715 23.45 31.92 15.57
C ARG A 715 22.82 32.66 14.40
N MET A 716 21.85 32.05 13.73
CA MET A 716 21.17 32.67 12.59
C MET A 716 20.29 33.84 13.04
N PHE A 717 19.58 33.70 14.16
CA PHE A 717 18.75 34.78 14.71
C PHE A 717 19.52 36.07 14.95
N GLN A 718 20.77 36.01 15.45
CA GLN A 718 21.59 37.22 15.61
C GLN A 718 21.92 37.91 14.28
N GLN A 719 22.02 37.15 13.18
CA GLN A 719 22.33 37.68 11.85
C GLN A 719 21.09 38.17 11.11
N ASP A 720 19.92 37.64 11.49
CA ASP A 720 18.64 37.88 10.82
C ASP A 720 17.83 39.02 11.47
N VAL A 721 18.32 39.56 12.59
CA VAL A 721 17.71 40.70 13.30
C VAL A 721 18.63 41.93 13.22
N PRO A 722 18.15 43.08 12.69
CA PRO A 722 16.82 43.31 12.16
C PRO A 722 16.60 42.63 10.79
N VAL A 723 15.35 42.29 10.48
CA VAL A 723 14.99 41.61 9.23
C VAL A 723 15.34 42.48 8.03
N GLU A 724 16.25 41.99 7.19
CA GLU A 724 16.54 42.58 5.89
C GLU A 724 15.52 42.13 4.85
N GLU A 725 14.54 42.98 4.56
CA GLU A 725 13.42 42.69 3.64
C GLU A 725 13.87 42.19 2.24
N ALA A 726 15.05 42.62 1.75
CA ALA A 726 15.60 42.22 0.45
C ALA A 726 16.20 40.80 0.41
N ARG A 727 16.31 40.14 1.57
CA ARG A 727 16.85 38.77 1.70
C ARG A 727 15.79 37.72 1.99
N VAL A 728 14.53 38.14 2.02
CA VAL A 728 13.39 37.27 2.30
C VAL A 728 12.46 37.30 1.09
N ARG A 729 12.08 36.12 0.60
CA ARG A 729 11.02 35.97 -0.37
C ARG A 729 9.69 35.92 0.35
N TRP A 730 8.92 36.99 0.24
CA TRP A 730 7.70 37.22 0.99
C TRP A 730 6.46 36.83 0.21
N TRP A 731 5.54 36.16 0.88
CA TRP A 731 4.19 35.96 0.41
C TRP A 731 3.22 36.49 1.46
N GLY A 732 2.76 37.72 1.26
CA GLY A 732 2.06 38.49 2.29
C GLY A 732 2.94 38.68 3.53
N ASN A 733 2.54 38.10 4.65
CA ASN A 733 3.26 38.20 5.92
C ASN A 733 3.99 36.92 6.34
N ILE A 734 4.14 35.93 5.44
CA ILE A 734 5.09 34.83 5.63
C ILE A 734 6.23 34.95 4.64
N GLY A 735 7.41 34.53 5.06
CA GLY A 735 8.67 34.74 4.37
C GLY A 735 9.53 33.49 4.39
N TYR A 736 10.27 33.33 3.30
CA TYR A 736 11.23 32.25 3.09
C TYR A 736 12.63 32.87 2.96
N MET A 737 13.58 32.40 3.79
CA MET A 737 14.87 33.08 3.97
C MET A 737 16.07 32.35 3.36
N ARG A 738 16.18 31.03 3.50
CA ARG A 738 17.35 30.28 3.02
C ARG A 738 16.93 28.91 2.45
N PRO A 739 17.30 28.56 1.21
CA PRO A 739 17.18 27.21 0.68
C PRO A 739 18.23 26.27 1.28
N MET A 740 17.81 25.18 1.92
CA MET A 740 18.68 24.00 2.13
C MET A 740 18.07 22.76 1.48
N ARG A 741 18.88 21.75 1.15
CA ARG A 741 18.40 20.57 0.38
C ARG A 741 17.19 19.86 0.99
N SER A 742 17.16 19.71 2.33
CA SER A 742 16.09 19.01 3.05
C SER A 742 15.34 19.88 4.07
N GLN A 743 15.86 21.06 4.39
CA GLN A 743 15.34 21.95 5.43
C GLN A 743 15.23 23.41 4.92
N VAL A 744 14.52 24.24 5.67
CA VAL A 744 14.26 25.64 5.33
C VAL A 744 14.05 26.52 6.56
N ASP A 745 14.55 27.75 6.46
CA ASP A 745 14.29 28.82 7.42
C ASP A 745 13.15 29.73 6.95
N LEU A 746 12.20 29.97 7.86
CA LEU A 746 10.94 30.64 7.61
C LEU A 746 10.73 31.80 8.59
N LEU A 747 9.97 32.79 8.14
CA LEU A 747 9.66 33.99 8.89
C LEU A 747 8.15 34.27 8.84
N TYR A 748 7.54 34.60 9.96
CA TYR A 748 6.14 35.04 10.04
C TYR A 748 6.06 36.38 10.74
N ARG A 749 5.34 37.33 10.15
CA ARG A 749 5.01 38.61 10.79
C ARG A 749 3.55 38.59 11.23
N ASP A 750 3.29 38.73 12.53
CA ASP A 750 1.93 38.68 13.07
C ASP A 750 1.14 39.97 12.83
N GLU A 751 -0.13 40.01 13.25
CA GLU A 751 -0.98 41.20 13.14
C GLU A 751 -0.53 42.39 13.99
N HIS A 752 0.41 42.19 14.91
CA HIS A 752 1.02 43.24 15.73
C HIS A 752 2.36 43.70 15.16
N GLY A 753 2.81 43.12 14.04
CA GLY A 753 4.09 43.44 13.40
C GLY A 753 5.29 42.78 14.06
N VAL A 754 5.08 41.76 14.90
CA VAL A 754 6.15 40.98 15.54
C VAL A 754 6.61 39.88 14.60
N ASP A 755 7.93 39.77 14.45
CA ASP A 755 8.59 38.78 13.60
C ASP A 755 8.89 37.50 14.39
N HIS A 756 8.40 36.37 13.89
CA HIS A 756 8.58 35.02 14.41
C HIS A 756 9.47 34.22 13.45
N PHE A 757 10.62 33.78 13.95
CA PHE A 757 11.60 33.03 13.16
C PHE A 757 11.49 31.54 13.44
N PHE A 758 11.40 30.75 12.38
CA PHE A 758 11.37 29.29 12.43
C PHE A 758 12.56 28.74 11.67
N TYR A 759 13.46 28.07 12.37
CA TYR A 759 14.70 27.54 11.81
C TYR A 759 14.62 26.03 11.58
N ALA A 760 15.28 25.57 10.52
CA ALA A 760 15.42 24.16 10.15
C ALA A 760 14.07 23.40 10.05
N ALA A 761 13.03 24.04 9.52
CA ALA A 761 11.78 23.36 9.22
C ALA A 761 12.00 22.37 8.06
N ARG A 762 11.46 21.16 8.16
CA ARG A 762 11.65 20.09 7.16
C ARG A 762 10.77 20.33 5.94
N ARG A 763 11.35 20.41 4.73
CA ARG A 763 10.63 20.74 3.49
C ARG A 763 9.52 19.72 3.17
N ASP A 764 9.78 18.44 3.41
CA ASP A 764 8.83 17.32 3.20
C ASP A 764 7.64 17.33 4.16
N GLU A 765 7.79 17.98 5.31
CA GLU A 765 6.75 18.06 6.36
C GLU A 765 6.04 19.44 6.41
N LEU A 766 6.40 20.41 5.56
CA LEU A 766 5.69 21.70 5.48
C LEU A 766 4.29 21.54 4.88
N GLN A 767 3.32 22.23 5.47
CA GLN A 767 1.90 22.14 5.11
C GLN A 767 1.25 23.53 5.08
N GLY A 768 0.17 23.65 4.31
CA GLY A 768 -0.60 24.88 4.17
C GLY A 768 0.24 26.01 3.57
N GLU A 769 0.01 27.24 4.04
CA GLU A 769 0.60 28.44 3.44
C GLU A 769 2.14 28.44 3.45
N TRP A 770 2.79 27.67 4.33
CA TRP A 770 4.25 27.50 4.35
C TRP A 770 4.79 26.67 3.20
N ARG A 771 4.03 25.68 2.72
CA ARG A 771 4.38 24.88 1.54
C ARG A 771 4.12 25.70 0.27
N ASP A 772 2.96 26.34 0.19
CA ASP A 772 2.59 27.20 -0.94
C ASP A 772 3.60 28.35 -1.12
N LEU A 773 4.11 28.90 -0.02
CA LEU A 773 5.21 29.88 -0.05
C LEU A 773 6.42 29.36 -0.83
N LEU A 774 6.85 28.11 -0.62
CA LEU A 774 7.96 27.52 -1.37
C LEU A 774 7.57 27.23 -2.82
N GLU A 775 6.35 26.76 -3.07
CA GLU A 775 5.84 26.48 -4.42
C GLU A 775 5.82 27.74 -5.29
N ILE A 776 5.34 28.86 -4.73
CA ILE A 776 5.25 30.16 -5.42
C ILE A 776 6.61 30.63 -5.88
N TYR A 777 7.65 30.30 -5.12
CA TYR A 777 9.02 30.67 -5.44
C TYR A 777 9.81 29.58 -6.16
N GLY A 778 9.18 28.45 -6.51
CA GLY A 778 9.77 27.36 -7.28
C GLY A 778 10.76 26.51 -6.47
N GLU A 779 10.54 26.41 -5.16
CA GLU A 779 11.46 25.83 -4.17
C GLU A 779 10.87 24.56 -3.52
N LEU A 780 9.98 23.82 -4.20
CA LEU A 780 9.50 22.51 -3.73
C LEU A 780 10.14 21.36 -4.49
#